data_AF-A0A7Z9BU33-F1
#
_entry.id   AF-A0A7Z9BU33-F1
#
_cell.length_a   1.000
_cell.length_b   1.000
_cell.length_c   1.000
_cell.angle_alpha   90.00
_cell.angle_beta   90.00
_cell.angle_gamma   90.00
#
_symmetry.space_group_name_H-M   'P 1'
#
loop_
_entity.id
_entity.type
_entity.pdbx_description
1 polymer ?
#
loop_
_entity_poly.entity_id
_entity_poly.type
_entity_poly.pdbx_seq_one_letter_code
_entity_poly.pdbx_strand_id
1 'polypeptide(L)'
;MNEPQFSSISDRLPPQNIEAEEAILGGILLDPEAISRVAELLQPESFALKSHQIIYRATLTLHFQGKSTDLMTVATWLADQNLLEQVGGQLKLTQLVDRTVSAVNIDQYGLLILDKKIRRSLITGGHNIIELAYDTSQDLETVLDKAEQQVFNISQVRPQQDLVSIGETLIDTFQEIEDRNEGISLPGIPCGFYDLDAMTGGFQRSDLIIIAGRPSMGKCLSFDSKIVLSDGSIVTIEDIYNRQKAQILTLGNNWKFQITEPSNFIDDGIKPVFRVTTKLGRFVESTLTHPFLTIQGWRPLAELQPGDKIAVPRQFDSFGSEKLPEYQVKILGYLLGDGELKDKNIVLTHNHYQWLEQFGLSAQESHQKTIPEIIFKLERSQIALFLNRLFATDGWATILASGQCQLGYASVSEELARQVQHLLLRFGIIATLKKRSVKYKQSRRTAWQLDITDALSIKTFISEIGIFSKEETLLKIENALMNKRYQTNRDLIPIEIWQEIATVKGDESWQNLAKRAGIPGYSNIHVGKRQLSRERLCTLATALDHLPLQQLATSEIYWDKIVSIESVGEKQVYDLTIPETHNFVANDICVHNTSFAVGLGHNIAKGQKLPIAVFSLEMSKGQLVQRLLSSEAKIESNRIRSGRISQSEWEPLTMAISSLAELPIFIDDTPNITVTEMRSKARRLQAENGGVLGLILIDYLQLMEGASDNRVQELSRITRSLKGLARELSVPVIALSQLSRSVESRTNKRPMLSDLRESGCLTGDSLVTLADTGLQVPIKELISKSGFPVWALNEKTMKLEIAIVSNAFSTGIKPVFTLTTRLGRKIRATTNHKFLTIQGWKRLDELNGGCPIALPGSTIENSDINWDEIVSIIPDGEEEVFDLTVPSLHNFVANNIVVHNSIEQDADLVMMIYRDDYYNPDTPDRGITEIIMAKHRNGPTGTIKLLFDPQFTKFRNLANPRSS
;
A
#
# COMPACT_ATOMS: atom_id res chain seq x y z
N MET A 1 -28.61 -31.81 -24.14
CA MET A 1 -28.45 -30.35 -23.97
C MET A 1 -29.02 -29.72 -25.23
N ASN A 2 -29.89 -28.72 -25.11
CA ASN A 2 -30.37 -28.01 -26.30
C ASN A 2 -29.27 -27.04 -26.73
N GLU A 3 -28.77 -27.20 -27.95
CA GLU A 3 -27.94 -26.16 -28.57
C GLU A 3 -28.78 -24.88 -28.72
N PRO A 4 -28.19 -23.69 -28.51
CA PRO A 4 -28.91 -22.44 -28.73
C PRO A 4 -29.21 -22.28 -30.23
N GLN A 5 -30.48 -22.41 -30.60
CA GLN A 5 -30.94 -22.05 -31.94
C GLN A 5 -30.82 -20.54 -32.13
N PHE A 6 -29.79 -20.12 -32.87
CA PHE A 6 -29.65 -18.76 -33.40
C PHE A 6 -30.67 -18.52 -34.52
N SER A 7 -31.97 -18.50 -34.18
CA SER A 7 -33.03 -18.12 -35.10
C SER A 7 -32.89 -16.65 -35.50
N SER A 8 -32.90 -16.37 -36.80
CA SER A 8 -32.80 -15.01 -37.33
C SER A 8 -34.03 -14.18 -36.98
N ILE A 9 -33.85 -13.10 -36.20
CA ILE A 9 -34.93 -12.19 -35.74
C ILE A 9 -35.43 -11.25 -36.87
N SER A 10 -35.07 -11.51 -38.13
CA SER A 10 -35.17 -10.58 -39.27
C SER A 10 -36.57 -10.13 -39.67
N ASP A 11 -37.63 -10.83 -39.24
CA ASP A 11 -39.02 -10.55 -39.64
C ASP A 11 -39.75 -9.54 -38.73
N ARG A 12 -39.07 -8.95 -37.73
CA ARG A 12 -39.67 -7.94 -36.84
C ARG A 12 -39.28 -6.52 -37.25
N LEU A 13 -40.29 -5.71 -37.58
CA LEU A 13 -40.12 -4.27 -37.79
C LEU A 13 -39.51 -3.60 -36.52
N PRO A 14 -38.60 -2.62 -36.68
CA PRO A 14 -38.06 -1.87 -35.56
C PRO A 14 -39.17 -1.16 -34.74
N PRO A 15 -39.02 -1.03 -33.41
CA PRO A 15 -39.99 -0.32 -32.58
C PRO A 15 -40.23 1.12 -33.06
N GLN A 16 -41.47 1.42 -33.40
CA GLN A 16 -41.92 2.72 -33.93
C GLN A 16 -43.35 3.01 -33.47
N ASN A 17 -43.73 4.29 -33.46
CA ASN A 17 -45.11 4.72 -33.22
C ASN A 17 -45.43 5.90 -34.15
N ILE A 18 -45.91 5.58 -35.35
CA ILE A 18 -46.14 6.56 -36.42
C ILE A 18 -47.25 7.55 -36.04
N GLU A 19 -48.27 7.11 -35.31
CA GLU A 19 -49.37 7.98 -34.86
C GLU A 19 -48.87 9.07 -33.89
N ALA A 20 -47.97 8.72 -32.95
CA ALA A 20 -47.33 9.69 -32.08
C ALA A 20 -46.38 10.64 -32.85
N GLU A 21 -45.64 10.14 -33.83
CA GLU A 21 -44.78 10.97 -34.68
C GLU A 21 -45.60 11.98 -35.50
N GLU A 22 -46.69 11.55 -36.13
CA GLU A 22 -47.60 12.44 -36.86
C GLU A 22 -48.26 13.45 -35.92
N ALA A 23 -48.61 13.04 -34.70
CA ALA A 23 -49.24 13.91 -33.70
C ALA A 23 -48.30 15.04 -33.20
N ILE A 24 -47.01 14.78 -33.02
CA ILE A 24 -46.04 15.83 -32.65
C ILE A 24 -45.83 16.79 -33.81
N LEU A 25 -45.62 16.28 -35.03
CA LEU A 25 -45.34 17.14 -36.17
C LEU A 25 -46.53 18.03 -36.55
N GLY A 26 -47.76 17.48 -36.57
CA GLY A 26 -48.96 18.30 -36.75
C GLY A 26 -49.14 19.32 -35.63
N GLY A 27 -48.80 18.96 -34.39
CA GLY A 27 -48.89 19.83 -33.22
C GLY A 27 -47.97 21.04 -33.32
N ILE A 28 -46.73 20.85 -33.77
CA ILE A 28 -45.75 21.93 -34.02
C ILE A 28 -46.17 22.84 -35.19
N LEU A 29 -46.81 22.28 -36.22
CA LEU A 29 -47.30 23.01 -37.39
C LEU A 29 -48.58 23.81 -37.10
N LEU A 30 -49.34 23.41 -36.07
CA LEU A 30 -50.58 24.03 -35.60
C LEU A 30 -50.35 25.07 -34.48
N ASP A 31 -49.48 24.75 -33.53
CA ASP A 31 -49.07 25.57 -32.38
C ASP A 31 -47.54 25.77 -32.41
N PRO A 32 -47.04 26.92 -32.90
CA PRO A 32 -45.60 27.19 -32.95
C PRO A 32 -44.89 27.26 -31.59
N GLU A 33 -45.62 27.39 -30.47
CA GLU A 33 -45.01 27.30 -29.14
C GLU A 33 -44.75 25.85 -28.72
N ALA A 34 -45.45 24.87 -29.31
CA ALA A 34 -45.36 23.47 -28.94
C ALA A 34 -43.98 22.83 -29.15
N ILE A 35 -43.18 23.35 -30.09
CA ILE A 35 -41.82 22.85 -30.32
C ILE A 35 -40.90 23.06 -29.12
N SER A 36 -41.07 24.15 -28.37
CA SER A 36 -40.24 24.46 -27.19
C SER A 36 -40.31 23.36 -26.14
N ARG A 37 -41.48 22.73 -25.98
CA ARG A 37 -41.73 21.64 -25.00
C ARG A 37 -41.07 20.31 -25.37
N VAL A 38 -40.72 20.11 -26.64
CA VAL A 38 -40.14 18.84 -27.14
C VAL A 38 -38.73 18.96 -27.70
N ALA A 39 -38.24 20.17 -27.97
CA ALA A 39 -36.91 20.42 -28.53
C ALA A 39 -35.77 19.86 -27.67
N GLU A 40 -35.88 19.95 -26.34
CA GLU A 40 -34.90 19.40 -25.39
C GLU A 40 -34.93 17.86 -25.31
N LEU A 41 -36.10 17.25 -25.57
CA LEU A 41 -36.34 15.82 -25.40
C LEU A 41 -36.05 15.01 -26.68
N LEU A 42 -36.37 15.59 -27.84
CA LEU A 42 -36.35 14.91 -29.14
C LEU A 42 -35.33 15.51 -30.10
N GLN A 43 -34.39 14.67 -30.53
CA GLN A 43 -33.52 14.93 -31.68
C GLN A 43 -34.18 14.41 -32.98
N PRO A 44 -33.82 14.91 -34.17
CA PRO A 44 -34.39 14.44 -35.45
C PRO A 44 -34.35 12.91 -35.63
N GLU A 45 -33.29 12.25 -35.18
CA GLU A 45 -33.09 10.79 -35.26
C GLU A 45 -34.03 9.98 -34.35
N SER A 46 -34.81 10.67 -33.49
CA SER A 46 -35.82 10.05 -32.62
C SER A 46 -37.04 9.57 -33.40
N PHE A 47 -37.31 10.15 -34.58
CA PHE A 47 -38.38 9.74 -35.48
C PHE A 47 -37.94 8.54 -36.34
N ALA A 48 -38.83 7.55 -36.55
CA ALA A 48 -38.54 6.35 -37.32
C ALA A 48 -38.57 6.59 -38.83
N LEU A 49 -39.49 7.45 -39.32
CA LEU A 49 -39.62 7.75 -40.74
C LEU A 49 -38.70 8.91 -41.16
N LYS A 50 -37.87 8.67 -42.18
CA LYS A 50 -36.92 9.68 -42.70
C LYS A 50 -37.59 11.00 -43.14
N SER A 51 -38.83 10.94 -43.64
CA SER A 51 -39.65 12.12 -43.93
C SER A 51 -39.93 12.94 -42.66
N HIS A 52 -40.31 12.28 -41.56
CA HIS A 52 -40.55 12.92 -40.26
C HIS A 52 -39.27 13.54 -39.67
N GLN A 53 -38.12 12.86 -39.80
CA GLN A 53 -36.81 13.41 -39.41
C GLN A 53 -36.51 14.73 -40.13
N ILE A 54 -36.79 14.80 -41.44
CA ILE A 54 -36.56 16.00 -42.27
C ILE A 54 -37.51 17.13 -41.86
N ILE A 55 -38.80 16.84 -41.64
CA ILE A 55 -39.80 17.83 -41.19
C ILE A 55 -39.40 18.38 -39.81
N TYR A 56 -39.06 17.51 -38.85
CA TYR A 56 -38.64 17.94 -37.51
C TYR A 56 -37.35 18.77 -37.54
N ARG A 57 -36.39 18.40 -38.39
CA ARG A 57 -35.16 19.19 -38.59
C ARG A 57 -35.45 20.57 -39.16
N ALA A 58 -36.42 20.69 -40.07
CA ALA A 58 -36.86 21.98 -40.61
C ALA A 58 -37.49 22.85 -39.51
N THR A 59 -38.42 22.30 -38.72
CA THR A 59 -39.07 23.03 -37.62
C THR A 59 -38.07 23.45 -36.54
N LEU A 60 -37.15 22.56 -36.16
CA LEU A 60 -36.08 22.84 -35.19
C LEU A 60 -35.14 23.95 -35.69
N THR A 61 -34.76 23.93 -36.97
CA THR A 61 -33.91 24.96 -37.58
C THR A 61 -34.62 26.32 -37.63
N LEU A 62 -35.91 26.34 -37.94
CA LEU A 62 -36.72 27.57 -37.95
C LEU A 62 -36.90 28.14 -36.54
N HIS A 63 -37.13 27.28 -35.54
CA HIS A 63 -37.22 27.66 -34.13
C HIS A 63 -35.92 28.32 -33.62
N PHE A 64 -34.76 27.71 -33.86
CA PHE A 64 -33.47 28.32 -33.52
C PHE A 64 -33.15 29.61 -34.32
N GLN A 65 -33.80 29.84 -35.47
CA GLN A 65 -33.74 31.11 -36.20
C GLN A 65 -34.74 32.16 -35.69
N GLY A 66 -35.52 31.87 -34.64
CA GLY A 66 -36.56 32.76 -34.13
C GLY A 66 -37.74 32.96 -35.10
N LYS A 67 -37.98 32.02 -36.01
CA LYS A 67 -39.07 32.05 -37.00
C LYS A 67 -40.23 31.16 -36.56
N SER A 68 -41.43 31.52 -37.00
CA SER A 68 -42.62 30.68 -36.84
C SER A 68 -42.42 29.29 -37.45
N THR A 69 -42.87 28.24 -36.76
CA THR A 69 -42.88 26.86 -37.26
C THR A 69 -44.22 26.45 -37.88
N ASP A 70 -45.03 27.43 -38.30
CA ASP A 70 -46.30 27.17 -38.96
C ASP A 70 -46.17 26.43 -40.30
N LEU A 71 -47.28 25.84 -40.73
CA LEU A 71 -47.40 25.07 -41.99
C LEU A 71 -46.80 25.78 -43.21
N MET A 72 -47.01 27.09 -43.35
CA MET A 72 -46.56 27.86 -44.51
C MET A 72 -45.05 28.09 -44.47
N THR A 73 -44.53 28.52 -43.32
CA THR A 73 -43.11 28.81 -43.14
C THR A 73 -42.25 27.54 -43.29
N VAL A 74 -42.72 26.42 -42.76
CA VAL A 74 -42.06 25.10 -42.91
C VAL A 74 -42.14 24.61 -44.36
N ALA A 75 -43.28 24.75 -45.04
CA ALA A 75 -43.42 24.37 -46.44
C ALA A 75 -42.51 25.19 -47.37
N THR A 76 -42.42 26.51 -47.17
CA THR A 76 -41.52 27.38 -47.92
C THR A 76 -40.06 27.03 -47.66
N TRP A 77 -39.64 26.83 -46.41
CA TRP A 77 -38.26 26.45 -46.10
C TRP A 77 -37.87 25.10 -46.73
N LEU A 78 -38.77 24.12 -46.71
CA LEU A 78 -38.55 22.83 -47.37
C LEU A 78 -38.52 22.94 -48.90
N ALA A 79 -39.25 23.89 -49.49
CA ALA A 79 -39.19 24.17 -50.92
C ALA A 79 -37.85 24.80 -51.31
N ASP A 80 -37.41 25.83 -50.59
CA ASP A 80 -36.14 26.54 -50.82
C ASP A 80 -34.92 25.61 -50.74
N GLN A 81 -35.00 24.55 -49.91
CA GLN A 81 -33.96 23.52 -49.77
C GLN A 81 -34.12 22.32 -50.72
N ASN A 82 -35.11 22.30 -51.61
CA ASN A 82 -35.47 21.15 -52.47
C ASN A 82 -35.77 19.83 -51.70
N LEU A 83 -36.26 19.96 -50.46
CA LEU A 83 -36.64 18.83 -49.59
C LEU A 83 -38.15 18.55 -49.59
N LEU A 84 -38.98 19.49 -50.08
CA LEU A 84 -40.44 19.40 -50.02
C LEU A 84 -41.01 18.16 -50.72
N GLU A 85 -40.46 17.74 -51.87
CA GLU A 85 -40.91 16.50 -52.54
C GLU A 85 -40.52 15.24 -51.75
N GLN A 86 -39.35 15.26 -51.09
CA GLN A 86 -38.86 14.10 -50.31
C GLN A 86 -39.71 13.80 -49.06
N VAL A 87 -40.43 14.81 -48.54
CA VAL A 87 -41.35 14.64 -47.41
C VAL A 87 -42.80 14.33 -47.83
N GLY A 88 -43.09 14.22 -49.13
CA GLY A 88 -44.43 13.95 -49.66
C GLY A 88 -45.22 15.20 -50.09
N GLY A 89 -44.56 16.33 -50.29
CA GLY A 89 -45.17 17.58 -50.75
C GLY A 89 -46.01 18.29 -49.67
N GLN A 90 -46.54 19.47 -50.03
CA GLN A 90 -47.36 20.28 -49.12
C GLN A 90 -48.59 19.53 -48.61
N LEU A 91 -49.18 18.65 -49.44
CA LEU A 91 -50.34 17.81 -49.07
C LEU A 91 -50.05 16.94 -47.84
N LYS A 92 -48.83 16.39 -47.71
CA LYS A 92 -48.46 15.56 -46.55
C LYS A 92 -48.35 16.40 -45.28
N LEU A 93 -47.89 17.66 -45.37
CA LEU A 93 -47.85 18.58 -44.23
C LEU A 93 -49.27 18.97 -43.78
N THR A 94 -50.18 19.27 -44.71
CA THR A 94 -51.61 19.51 -44.39
C THR A 94 -52.23 18.30 -43.68
N GLN A 95 -51.98 17.08 -44.17
CA GLN A 95 -52.46 15.84 -43.55
C GLN A 95 -51.96 15.62 -42.12
N LEU A 96 -50.77 16.13 -41.75
CA LEU A 96 -50.27 16.07 -40.37
C LEU A 96 -51.10 16.98 -39.47
N VAL A 97 -51.37 18.21 -39.91
CA VAL A 97 -52.22 19.18 -39.18
C VAL A 97 -53.65 18.66 -39.04
N ASP A 98 -54.25 18.11 -40.11
CA ASP A 98 -55.62 17.57 -40.09
C ASP A 98 -55.78 16.36 -39.15
N ARG A 99 -54.70 15.59 -38.92
CA ARG A 99 -54.70 14.43 -38.01
C ARG A 99 -54.49 14.81 -36.55
N THR A 100 -54.03 16.03 -36.26
CA THR A 100 -53.79 16.47 -34.88
C THR A 100 -55.01 17.05 -34.21
N VAL A 101 -55.48 16.35 -33.18
CA VAL A 101 -56.67 16.73 -32.40
C VAL A 101 -56.35 17.82 -31.36
N SER A 102 -55.12 17.87 -30.82
CA SER A 102 -54.70 18.90 -29.86
C SER A 102 -53.18 18.92 -29.66
N ALA A 103 -52.58 20.11 -29.51
CA ALA A 103 -51.17 20.31 -29.17
C ALA A 103 -50.86 20.17 -27.66
N VAL A 104 -51.87 19.93 -26.82
CA VAL A 104 -51.73 19.87 -25.34
C VAL A 104 -50.98 18.61 -24.87
N ASN A 105 -51.11 17.48 -25.57
CA ASN A 105 -50.52 16.20 -25.14
C ASN A 105 -49.13 15.91 -25.75
N ILE A 106 -48.49 16.93 -26.34
CA ILE A 106 -47.25 16.75 -27.13
C ILE A 106 -46.10 16.13 -26.31
N ASP A 107 -46.02 16.47 -25.03
CA ASP A 107 -44.99 15.99 -24.09
C ASP A 107 -45.10 14.47 -23.85
N GLN A 108 -46.34 13.96 -23.72
CA GLN A 108 -46.60 12.53 -23.54
C GLN A 108 -46.24 11.72 -24.79
N TYR A 109 -46.54 12.26 -25.98
CA TYR A 109 -46.11 11.66 -27.24
C TYR A 109 -44.59 11.71 -27.40
N GLY A 110 -43.92 12.77 -26.91
CA GLY A 110 -42.46 12.87 -26.91
C GLY A 110 -41.79 11.75 -26.12
N LEU A 111 -42.26 11.48 -24.90
CA LEU A 111 -41.77 10.36 -24.09
C LEU A 111 -41.99 9.00 -24.77
N LEU A 112 -43.11 8.82 -25.48
CA LEU A 112 -43.39 7.59 -26.24
C LEU A 112 -42.43 7.40 -27.41
N ILE A 113 -42.10 8.46 -28.17
CA ILE A 113 -41.12 8.39 -29.26
C ILE A 113 -39.72 8.13 -28.72
N LEU A 114 -39.35 8.73 -27.58
CA LEU A 114 -38.06 8.52 -26.93
C LEU A 114 -37.87 7.04 -26.49
N ASP A 115 -38.90 6.40 -25.91
CA ASP A 115 -38.89 4.95 -25.63
C ASP A 115 -38.62 4.13 -26.91
N LYS A 116 -39.27 4.48 -28.03
CA LYS A 116 -39.04 3.78 -29.32
C LYS A 116 -37.64 4.03 -29.87
N LYS A 117 -37.11 5.26 -29.78
CA LYS A 117 -35.71 5.58 -30.13
C LYS A 117 -34.74 4.71 -29.33
N ILE A 118 -34.84 4.72 -28.00
CA ILE A 118 -33.93 3.96 -27.11
C ILE A 118 -33.97 2.46 -27.45
N ARG A 119 -35.16 1.90 -27.70
CA ARG A 119 -35.28 0.49 -28.14
C ARG A 119 -34.63 0.22 -29.50
N ARG A 120 -34.72 1.15 -30.47
CA ARG A 120 -34.00 1.03 -31.76
C ARG A 120 -32.49 1.12 -31.56
N SER A 121 -32.01 2.09 -30.77
CA SER A 121 -30.59 2.21 -30.41
C SER A 121 -30.06 0.95 -29.72
N LEU A 122 -30.84 0.31 -28.86
CA LEU A 122 -30.49 -0.96 -28.21
C LEU A 122 -30.40 -2.13 -29.20
N ILE A 123 -31.27 -2.19 -30.22
CA ILE A 123 -31.17 -3.18 -31.30
C ILE A 123 -29.90 -2.95 -32.13
N THR A 124 -29.60 -1.70 -32.51
CA THR A 124 -28.37 -1.37 -33.26
C THR A 124 -27.11 -1.65 -32.44
N GLY A 125 -27.05 -1.24 -31.17
CA GLY A 125 -25.93 -1.53 -30.27
C GLY A 125 -25.74 -3.03 -30.07
N GLY A 126 -26.82 -3.79 -29.93
CA GLY A 126 -26.76 -5.26 -29.88
C GLY A 126 -26.18 -5.89 -31.16
N HIS A 127 -26.49 -5.33 -32.33
CA HIS A 127 -25.88 -5.79 -33.60
C HIS A 127 -24.38 -5.49 -33.65
N ASN A 128 -23.97 -4.27 -33.27
CA ASN A 128 -22.55 -3.89 -33.19
C ASN A 128 -21.76 -4.79 -32.21
N ILE A 129 -22.37 -5.18 -31.08
CA ILE A 129 -21.77 -6.09 -30.10
C ILE A 129 -21.60 -7.50 -30.69
N ILE A 130 -22.56 -7.96 -31.49
CA ILE A 130 -22.44 -9.24 -32.22
C ILE A 130 -21.29 -9.16 -33.25
N GLU A 131 -21.18 -8.07 -34.02
CA GLU A 131 -20.06 -7.86 -34.95
C GLU A 131 -18.71 -7.84 -34.21
N LEU A 132 -18.59 -7.11 -33.09
CA LEU A 132 -17.40 -7.09 -32.25
C LEU A 132 -17.04 -8.47 -31.69
N ALA A 133 -18.04 -9.29 -31.32
CA ALA A 133 -17.81 -10.65 -30.83
C ALA A 133 -17.36 -11.65 -31.92
N TYR A 134 -17.58 -11.33 -33.20
CA TYR A 134 -17.03 -12.09 -34.33
C TYR A 134 -15.63 -11.62 -34.76
N ASP A 135 -15.19 -10.43 -34.34
CA ASP A 135 -13.86 -9.90 -34.68
C ASP A 135 -12.75 -10.49 -33.78
N THR A 136 -12.18 -11.62 -34.23
CA THR A 136 -11.06 -12.29 -33.55
C THR A 136 -9.70 -11.62 -33.77
N SER A 137 -9.63 -10.44 -34.39
CA SER A 137 -8.37 -9.68 -34.55
C SER A 137 -8.02 -8.82 -33.34
N GLN A 138 -8.97 -8.60 -32.43
CA GLN A 138 -8.81 -7.82 -31.21
C GLN A 138 -8.81 -8.74 -29.98
N ASP A 139 -8.16 -8.31 -28.91
CA ASP A 139 -8.19 -9.06 -27.66
C ASP A 139 -9.56 -9.01 -26.98
N LEU A 140 -9.93 -10.10 -26.30
CA LEU A 140 -11.24 -10.28 -25.68
C LEU A 140 -11.55 -9.22 -24.62
N GLU A 141 -10.55 -8.75 -23.87
CA GLU A 141 -10.72 -7.68 -22.88
C GLU A 141 -11.14 -6.37 -23.58
N THR A 142 -10.51 -6.04 -24.70
CA THR A 142 -10.84 -4.87 -25.52
C THR A 142 -12.24 -4.98 -26.17
N VAL A 143 -12.65 -6.20 -26.54
CA VAL A 143 -14.00 -6.47 -27.09
C VAL A 143 -15.07 -6.31 -26.01
N LEU A 144 -14.81 -6.79 -24.78
CA LEU A 144 -15.72 -6.64 -23.64
C LEU A 144 -15.87 -5.17 -23.21
N ASP A 145 -14.76 -4.43 -23.10
CA ASP A 145 -14.78 -2.98 -22.79
C ASP A 145 -15.63 -2.19 -23.81
N LYS A 146 -15.45 -2.47 -25.11
CA LYS A 146 -16.24 -1.83 -26.18
C LYS A 146 -17.71 -2.21 -26.10
N ALA A 147 -18.02 -3.46 -25.76
CA ALA A 147 -19.40 -3.91 -25.60
C ALA A 147 -20.09 -3.25 -24.40
N GLU A 148 -19.41 -3.17 -23.24
CA GLU A 148 -19.91 -2.44 -22.05
C GLU A 148 -20.15 -0.96 -22.39
N GLN A 149 -19.20 -0.32 -23.07
CA GLN A 149 -19.34 1.09 -23.49
C GLN A 149 -20.51 1.31 -24.45
N GLN A 150 -20.77 0.42 -25.40
CA GLN A 150 -21.92 0.52 -26.32
C GLN A 150 -23.25 0.43 -25.57
N VAL A 151 -23.42 -0.55 -24.68
CA VAL A 151 -24.65 -0.68 -23.86
C VAL A 151 -24.82 0.53 -22.94
N PHE A 152 -23.74 1.00 -22.31
CA PHE A 152 -23.77 2.13 -21.39
C PHE A 152 -24.11 3.45 -22.08
N ASN A 153 -23.57 3.72 -23.27
CA ASN A 153 -23.92 4.92 -24.05
C ASN A 153 -25.42 4.99 -24.39
N ILE A 154 -26.08 3.84 -24.54
CA ILE A 154 -27.53 3.75 -24.84
C ILE A 154 -28.37 4.00 -23.58
N SER A 155 -27.88 3.66 -22.38
CA SER A 155 -28.53 4.03 -21.11
C SER A 155 -28.26 5.49 -20.70
N GLN A 156 -27.16 6.08 -21.19
CA GLN A 156 -26.70 7.45 -20.94
C GLN A 156 -27.23 8.48 -21.94
N VAL A 157 -28.37 8.24 -22.62
CA VAL A 157 -29.01 9.24 -23.49
C VAL A 157 -29.71 10.33 -22.64
N ARG A 158 -28.89 11.10 -21.93
CA ARG A 158 -29.16 12.48 -21.49
C ARG A 158 -28.43 13.43 -22.46
N PRO A 159 -28.80 14.73 -22.52
CA PRO A 159 -28.14 15.66 -23.42
C PRO A 159 -26.64 15.71 -23.18
N GLN A 160 -25.87 15.67 -24.27
CA GLN A 160 -24.46 16.02 -24.27
C GLN A 160 -24.37 17.49 -23.82
N GLN A 161 -23.49 17.81 -22.86
CA GLN A 161 -23.34 19.20 -22.39
C GLN A 161 -22.74 20.06 -23.52
N ASP A 162 -23.61 20.80 -24.20
CA ASP A 162 -23.24 21.91 -25.08
C ASP A 162 -22.69 23.10 -24.25
N LEU A 163 -22.23 24.13 -24.95
CA LEU A 163 -21.72 25.36 -24.34
C LEU A 163 -22.84 26.12 -23.59
N VAL A 164 -22.89 25.93 -22.27
CA VAL A 164 -23.81 26.65 -21.36
C VAL A 164 -23.46 28.13 -21.32
N SER A 165 -24.47 29.02 -21.32
CA SER A 165 -24.20 30.45 -21.20
C SER A 165 -23.77 30.83 -19.78
N ILE A 166 -22.89 31.83 -19.66
CA ILE A 166 -22.50 32.36 -18.34
C ILE A 166 -23.73 32.87 -17.56
N GLY A 167 -24.78 33.33 -18.25
CA GLY A 167 -26.02 33.79 -17.61
C GLY A 167 -26.76 32.67 -16.86
N GLU A 168 -26.89 31.49 -17.48
CA GLU A 168 -27.51 30.31 -16.85
C GLU A 168 -26.66 29.81 -15.68
N THR A 169 -25.35 29.62 -15.90
CA THR A 169 -24.42 29.19 -14.84
C THR A 169 -24.40 30.18 -13.67
N LEU A 170 -24.56 31.49 -13.91
CA LEU A 170 -24.63 32.50 -12.85
C LEU A 170 -25.91 32.39 -12.01
N ILE A 171 -27.04 31.95 -12.58
CA ILE A 171 -28.28 31.72 -11.82
C ILE A 171 -28.08 30.55 -10.86
N ASP A 172 -27.58 29.41 -11.37
CA ASP A 172 -27.27 28.24 -10.54
C ASP A 172 -26.23 28.56 -9.46
N THR A 173 -25.16 29.29 -9.82
CA THR A 173 -24.12 29.71 -8.87
C THR A 173 -24.65 30.70 -7.84
N PHE A 174 -25.57 31.60 -8.22
CA PHE A 174 -26.21 32.52 -7.28
C PHE A 174 -27.11 31.77 -6.31
N GLN A 175 -27.90 30.79 -6.79
CA GLN A 175 -28.71 29.93 -5.93
C GLN A 175 -27.83 29.12 -4.96
N GLU A 176 -26.71 28.54 -5.41
CA GLU A 176 -25.75 27.89 -4.50
C GLU A 176 -25.20 28.83 -3.43
N ILE A 177 -24.98 30.12 -3.75
CA ILE A 177 -24.49 31.13 -2.80
C ILE A 177 -25.60 31.53 -1.81
N GLU A 178 -26.83 31.70 -2.30
CA GLU A 178 -28.00 32.03 -1.48
C GLU A 178 -28.32 30.88 -0.51
N ASP A 179 -28.38 29.64 -1.00
CA ASP A 179 -28.56 28.44 -0.18
C ASP A 179 -27.44 28.27 0.86
N ARG A 180 -26.19 28.66 0.55
CA ARG A 180 -25.08 28.66 1.54
C ARG A 180 -25.22 29.77 2.57
N ASN A 181 -25.74 30.93 2.18
CA ASN A 181 -25.97 32.07 3.08
C ASN A 181 -27.16 31.83 4.03
N GLU A 182 -28.20 31.13 3.56
CA GLU A 182 -29.34 30.70 4.38
C GLU A 182 -29.06 29.42 5.20
N GLY A 183 -27.92 28.75 4.96
CA GLY A 183 -27.52 27.51 5.65
C GLY A 183 -28.27 26.25 5.18
N ILE A 184 -28.88 26.31 4.01
CA ILE A 184 -29.64 25.23 3.35
C ILE A 184 -28.68 24.30 2.59
N SER A 185 -27.65 24.86 1.94
CA SER A 185 -26.61 24.10 1.23
C SER A 185 -25.49 23.69 2.17
N LEU A 186 -25.16 22.40 2.17
CA LEU A 186 -24.06 21.85 2.97
C LEU A 186 -22.70 22.35 2.43
N PRO A 187 -21.76 22.77 3.30
CA PRO A 187 -20.36 22.88 2.92
C PRO A 187 -19.80 21.51 2.51
N GLY A 188 -18.53 21.48 2.08
CA GLY A 188 -17.85 20.24 1.68
C GLY A 188 -17.99 19.13 2.73
N ILE A 189 -17.91 17.87 2.28
CA ILE A 189 -18.21 16.70 3.10
C ILE A 189 -17.27 16.67 4.33
N PRO A 190 -17.79 16.86 5.56
CA PRO A 190 -16.94 17.02 6.73
C PRO A 190 -16.38 15.68 7.19
N CYS A 191 -15.09 15.67 7.52
CA CYS A 191 -14.32 14.49 7.90
C CYS A 191 -14.39 14.15 9.39
N GLY A 192 -15.00 15.03 10.21
CA GLY A 192 -15.14 14.85 11.65
C GLY A 192 -13.91 15.30 12.45
N PHE A 193 -12.92 15.90 11.80
CA PHE A 193 -11.78 16.54 12.45
C PHE A 193 -11.97 18.06 12.39
N TYR A 194 -12.34 18.69 13.52
CA TYR A 194 -12.84 20.08 13.53
C TYR A 194 -11.87 21.09 12.91
N ASP A 195 -10.58 20.97 13.21
CA ASP A 195 -9.55 21.87 12.68
C ASP A 195 -9.30 21.63 11.18
N LEU A 196 -9.47 20.41 10.69
CA LEU A 196 -9.34 20.07 9.27
C LEU A 196 -10.58 20.50 8.47
N ASP A 197 -11.77 20.28 9.03
CA ASP A 197 -13.04 20.76 8.46
C ASP A 197 -13.06 22.30 8.41
N ALA A 198 -12.56 22.99 9.44
CA ALA A 198 -12.44 24.44 9.47
C ALA A 198 -11.41 24.99 8.45
N MET A 199 -10.32 24.28 8.19
CA MET A 199 -9.31 24.69 7.19
C MET A 199 -9.68 24.34 5.74
N THR A 200 -10.47 23.30 5.51
CA THR A 200 -10.88 22.85 4.16
C THR A 200 -12.27 23.33 3.74
N GLY A 201 -13.12 23.74 4.69
CA GLY A 201 -14.56 23.86 4.45
C GLY A 201 -15.21 22.49 4.21
N GLY A 202 -14.59 21.41 4.71
CA GLY A 202 -14.87 20.01 4.35
C GLY A 202 -14.40 19.63 2.95
N PHE A 203 -14.48 18.35 2.59
CA PHE A 203 -14.00 17.87 1.29
C PHE A 203 -15.00 18.18 0.17
N GLN A 204 -14.57 19.01 -0.78
CA GLN A 204 -15.41 19.44 -1.89
C GLN A 204 -15.68 18.28 -2.86
N ARG A 205 -16.87 18.27 -3.46
CA ARG A 205 -17.18 17.33 -4.55
C ARG A 205 -16.27 17.62 -5.74
N SER A 206 -15.97 16.58 -6.51
CA SER A 206 -15.09 16.63 -7.68
C SER A 206 -13.60 16.87 -7.42
N ASP A 207 -13.14 17.01 -6.18
CA ASP A 207 -11.72 17.21 -5.85
C ASP A 207 -10.91 15.90 -5.80
N LEU A 208 -9.67 15.98 -6.27
CA LEU A 208 -8.65 14.95 -6.07
C LEU A 208 -7.76 15.39 -4.91
N ILE A 209 -7.78 14.58 -3.85
CA ILE A 209 -7.09 14.82 -2.59
C ILE A 209 -5.97 13.78 -2.48
N ILE A 210 -4.72 14.22 -2.37
CA ILE A 210 -3.58 13.33 -2.10
C ILE A 210 -3.23 13.41 -0.61
N ILE A 211 -3.19 12.27 0.05
CA ILE A 211 -2.68 12.14 1.42
C ILE A 211 -1.34 11.42 1.35
N ALA A 212 -0.28 12.16 1.66
CA ALA A 212 1.09 11.70 1.60
C ALA A 212 1.62 11.34 2.99
N GLY A 213 2.31 10.21 3.10
CA GLY A 213 2.99 9.80 4.33
C GLY A 213 4.23 8.97 4.04
N ARG A 214 5.18 8.93 4.97
CA ARG A 214 6.22 7.90 4.95
C ARG A 214 5.58 6.55 5.33
N PRO A 215 6.02 5.42 4.75
CA PRO A 215 5.63 4.10 5.24
C PRO A 215 5.96 4.01 6.72
N SER A 216 5.17 3.25 7.47
CA SER A 216 5.57 2.79 8.80
C SER A 216 6.19 3.88 9.68
N MET A 217 5.44 4.96 9.98
CA MET A 217 5.77 5.94 11.03
C MET A 217 5.84 5.26 12.42
N GLY A 218 6.85 4.42 12.61
CA GLY A 218 7.21 3.75 13.84
C GLY A 218 8.01 2.44 13.76
N LYS A 219 8.40 1.90 12.60
CA LYS A 219 8.78 0.46 12.52
C LYS A 219 10.08 0.27 11.78
N CYS A 220 11.14 0.11 12.56
CA CYS A 220 12.50 0.07 12.05
C CYS A 220 13.32 -0.89 12.93
N LEU A 221 14.27 -1.58 12.32
CA LEU A 221 15.27 -2.45 12.95
C LEU A 221 16.67 -1.94 12.64
N SER A 222 17.59 -2.05 13.59
CA SER A 222 19.00 -1.69 13.37
C SER A 222 19.61 -2.46 12.19
N PHE A 223 20.49 -1.83 11.42
CA PHE A 223 21.17 -2.40 10.25
C PHE A 223 21.81 -3.78 10.50
N ASP A 224 22.37 -3.98 11.70
CA ASP A 224 23.01 -5.22 12.15
C ASP A 224 22.01 -6.33 12.59
N SER A 225 20.70 -6.09 12.44
CA SER A 225 19.65 -7.09 12.71
C SER A 225 19.70 -8.22 11.70
N LYS A 226 19.85 -9.44 12.20
CA LYS A 226 20.00 -10.68 11.46
C LYS A 226 18.64 -11.32 11.18
N ILE A 227 18.39 -11.63 9.91
CA ILE A 227 17.17 -12.24 9.41
C ILE A 227 17.53 -13.60 8.80
N VAL A 228 16.66 -14.59 9.02
CA VAL A 228 16.82 -15.95 8.47
C VAL A 228 16.14 -16.02 7.11
N LEU A 229 16.87 -16.50 6.10
CA LEU A 229 16.33 -16.75 4.77
C LEU A 229 15.80 -18.17 4.61
N SER A 230 15.00 -18.41 3.57
CA SER A 230 14.45 -19.74 3.25
C SER A 230 15.53 -20.82 3.01
N ASP A 231 16.70 -20.45 2.48
CA ASP A 231 17.86 -21.34 2.27
C ASP A 231 18.61 -21.70 3.57
N GLY A 232 18.13 -21.21 4.72
CA GLY A 232 18.75 -21.39 6.02
C GLY A 232 19.91 -20.43 6.30
N SER A 233 20.30 -19.55 5.37
CA SER A 233 21.33 -18.54 5.67
C SER A 233 20.83 -17.47 6.65
N ILE A 234 21.79 -16.76 7.27
CA ILE A 234 21.53 -15.62 8.14
C ILE A 234 22.24 -14.43 7.53
N VAL A 235 21.49 -13.39 7.20
CA VAL A 235 21.99 -12.15 6.59
C VAL A 235 21.52 -10.95 7.39
N THR A 236 22.17 -9.81 7.25
CA THR A 236 21.69 -8.57 7.89
C THR A 236 20.48 -7.99 7.14
N ILE A 237 19.68 -7.15 7.79
CA ILE A 237 18.61 -6.41 7.13
C ILE A 237 19.18 -5.39 6.10
N GLU A 238 20.39 -4.88 6.35
CA GLU A 238 21.18 -4.09 5.39
C GLU A 238 21.57 -4.89 4.14
N ASP A 239 22.07 -6.14 4.30
CA ASP A 239 22.32 -7.05 3.18
C ASP A 239 21.06 -7.32 2.35
N ILE A 240 19.93 -7.55 3.02
CA ILE A 240 18.64 -7.79 2.37
C ILE A 240 18.21 -6.55 1.59
N TYR A 241 18.35 -5.36 2.18
CA TYR A 241 18.10 -4.09 1.50
C TYR A 241 19.00 -3.90 0.27
N ASN A 242 20.31 -4.13 0.39
CA ASN A 242 21.25 -3.98 -0.71
C ASN A 242 20.99 -4.97 -1.86
N ARG A 243 20.42 -6.16 -1.57
CA ARG A 243 20.08 -7.18 -2.57
C ARG A 243 18.72 -6.97 -3.22
N GLN A 244 17.82 -6.17 -2.61
CA GLN A 244 16.43 -5.93 -3.05
C GLN A 244 15.63 -7.23 -3.32
N LYS A 245 16.03 -8.35 -2.69
CA LYS A 245 15.40 -9.67 -2.84
C LYS A 245 15.76 -10.57 -1.67
N ALA A 246 14.73 -11.13 -1.03
CA ALA A 246 14.87 -12.13 0.02
C ALA A 246 13.60 -12.98 0.13
N GLN A 247 13.73 -14.23 0.58
CA GLN A 247 12.63 -15.05 1.05
C GLN A 247 12.82 -15.24 2.55
N ILE A 248 11.89 -14.76 3.37
CA ILE A 248 12.06 -14.68 4.83
C ILE A 248 10.94 -15.40 5.56
N LEU A 249 11.19 -15.73 6.83
CA LEU A 249 10.20 -16.37 7.71
C LEU A 249 9.24 -15.33 8.32
N THR A 250 7.94 -15.60 8.16
CA THR A 250 6.82 -14.79 8.64
C THR A 250 5.88 -15.65 9.49
N LEU A 251 5.20 -15.07 10.48
CA LEU A 251 4.28 -15.81 11.35
C LEU A 251 2.84 -15.72 10.81
N GLY A 252 2.27 -16.88 10.48
CA GLY A 252 0.87 -17.00 10.05
C GLY A 252 -0.13 -16.91 11.21
N ASN A 253 -1.40 -16.68 10.88
CA ASN A 253 -2.50 -16.56 11.86
C ASN A 253 -2.73 -17.84 12.71
N ASN A 254 -2.20 -18.98 12.26
CA ASN A 254 -2.22 -20.28 12.96
C ASN A 254 -1.06 -20.44 13.98
N TRP A 255 -0.26 -19.39 14.21
CA TRP A 255 0.95 -19.38 15.04
C TRP A 255 2.07 -20.33 14.56
N LYS A 256 2.14 -20.60 13.26
CA LYS A 256 3.24 -21.32 12.60
C LYS A 256 3.99 -20.40 11.64
N PHE A 257 5.25 -20.73 11.36
CA PHE A 257 6.04 -19.97 10.41
C PHE A 257 5.76 -20.41 8.97
N GLN A 258 5.78 -19.44 8.05
CA GLN A 258 5.70 -19.64 6.60
C GLN A 258 6.76 -18.77 5.91
N ILE A 259 7.06 -19.07 4.64
CA ILE A 259 8.02 -18.31 3.84
C ILE A 259 7.26 -17.25 3.03
N THR A 260 7.80 -16.03 2.94
CA THR A 260 7.21 -14.93 2.16
C THR A 260 8.32 -14.05 1.59
N GLU A 261 8.09 -13.44 0.42
CA GLU A 261 9.00 -12.43 -0.15
C GLU A 261 8.55 -11.03 0.26
N PRO A 262 9.44 -10.13 0.73
CA PRO A 262 9.11 -8.73 0.94
C PRO A 262 8.74 -8.05 -0.38
N SER A 263 7.67 -7.25 -0.36
CA SER A 263 7.27 -6.42 -1.51
C SER A 263 8.05 -5.10 -1.58
N ASN A 264 8.68 -4.66 -0.49
CA ASN A 264 9.48 -3.44 -0.46
C ASN A 264 10.60 -3.51 0.59
N PHE A 265 11.75 -2.90 0.28
CA PHE A 265 12.95 -2.89 1.09
C PHE A 265 13.28 -1.44 1.49
N ILE A 266 13.18 -1.14 2.79
CA ILE A 266 13.17 0.23 3.30
C ILE A 266 14.47 0.50 4.05
N ASP A 267 15.25 1.45 3.55
CA ASP A 267 16.20 2.22 4.34
C ASP A 267 15.43 3.39 4.95
N ASP A 268 15.57 3.54 6.26
CA ASP A 268 14.77 4.45 7.09
C ASP A 268 15.68 5.36 7.94
N GLY A 269 16.97 5.47 7.55
CA GLY A 269 17.94 6.45 8.04
C GLY A 269 18.52 6.15 9.42
N ILE A 270 19.18 7.14 10.01
CA ILE A 270 19.74 7.05 11.37
C ILE A 270 18.66 7.40 12.40
N LYS A 271 18.42 6.53 13.38
CA LYS A 271 17.44 6.72 14.46
C LYS A 271 17.94 6.24 15.82
N PRO A 272 17.41 6.78 16.94
CA PRO A 272 17.66 6.27 18.27
C PRO A 272 17.07 4.86 18.46
N VAL A 273 17.96 3.91 18.76
CA VAL A 273 17.68 2.47 18.81
C VAL A 273 17.81 1.94 20.24
N PHE A 274 16.93 0.99 20.58
CA PHE A 274 16.82 0.39 21.90
C PHE A 274 17.00 -1.12 21.79
N ARG A 275 17.92 -1.67 22.59
CA ARG A 275 18.19 -3.10 22.70
C ARG A 275 17.22 -3.73 23.68
N VAL A 276 16.34 -4.59 23.17
CA VAL A 276 15.39 -5.39 23.95
C VAL A 276 16.02 -6.76 24.20
N THR A 277 16.40 -7.06 25.45
CA THR A 277 16.99 -8.35 25.81
C THR A 277 15.98 -9.24 26.50
N THR A 278 15.91 -10.51 26.10
CA THR A 278 14.99 -11.51 26.66
C THR A 278 15.70 -12.45 27.65
N LYS A 279 14.93 -13.21 28.45
CA LYS A 279 15.46 -14.11 29.49
C LYS A 279 16.20 -15.32 28.93
N LEU A 280 15.93 -15.74 27.70
CA LEU A 280 16.77 -16.70 26.96
C LEU A 280 18.11 -16.10 26.50
N GLY A 281 18.31 -14.79 26.65
CA GLY A 281 19.52 -14.06 26.24
C GLY A 281 19.51 -13.62 24.77
N ARG A 282 18.36 -13.73 24.07
CA ARG A 282 18.16 -13.15 22.73
C ARG A 282 18.03 -11.64 22.86
N PHE A 283 18.36 -10.90 21.80
CA PHE A 283 18.08 -9.47 21.76
C PHE A 283 17.78 -9.02 20.33
N VAL A 284 16.92 -8.01 20.20
CA VAL A 284 16.77 -7.24 18.95
C VAL A 284 16.98 -5.75 19.27
N GLU A 285 17.38 -5.01 18.26
CA GLU A 285 17.62 -3.57 18.33
C GLU A 285 16.65 -2.85 17.41
N SER A 286 15.73 -2.10 18.00
CA SER A 286 14.60 -1.48 17.29
C SER A 286 14.28 -0.08 17.84
N THR A 287 13.46 0.67 17.11
CA THR A 287 12.92 1.95 17.58
C THR A 287 11.83 1.74 18.66
N LEU A 288 11.56 2.76 19.49
CA LEU A 288 10.56 2.69 20.57
C LEU A 288 9.13 2.40 20.10
N THR A 289 8.83 2.76 18.87
CA THR A 289 7.53 2.60 18.21
C THR A 289 7.34 1.22 17.59
N HIS A 290 8.39 0.40 17.57
CA HIS A 290 8.41 -0.94 17.00
C HIS A 290 7.55 -1.92 17.83
N PRO A 291 6.57 -2.63 17.22
CA PRO A 291 5.66 -3.50 17.96
C PRO A 291 6.17 -4.94 18.11
N PHE A 292 6.08 -5.44 19.33
CA PHE A 292 6.40 -6.83 19.69
C PHE A 292 5.12 -7.60 20.01
N LEU A 293 5.04 -8.85 19.57
CA LEU A 293 3.89 -9.72 19.83
C LEU A 293 3.88 -10.19 21.29
N THR A 294 2.84 -9.86 22.04
CA THR A 294 2.57 -10.31 23.43
C THR A 294 1.37 -11.25 23.48
N ILE A 295 1.06 -11.83 24.65
CA ILE A 295 -0.15 -12.65 24.83
C ILE A 295 -1.45 -11.84 24.76
N GLN A 296 -1.41 -10.52 24.95
CA GLN A 296 -2.56 -9.66 24.65
C GLN A 296 -2.61 -9.31 23.16
N GLY A 297 -1.46 -9.20 22.49
CA GLY A 297 -1.35 -8.86 21.08
C GLY A 297 -0.08 -8.06 20.79
N TRP A 298 0.02 -7.47 19.60
CA TRP A 298 1.15 -6.60 19.26
C TRP A 298 1.11 -5.30 20.06
N ARG A 299 2.20 -4.98 20.77
CA ARG A 299 2.35 -3.74 21.58
C ARG A 299 3.70 -3.06 21.29
N PRO A 300 3.76 -1.74 21.12
CA PRO A 300 5.00 -1.01 20.84
C PRO A 300 5.98 -1.09 22.02
N LEU A 301 7.28 -1.08 21.74
CA LEU A 301 8.34 -1.13 22.76
C LEU A 301 8.20 -0.06 23.84
N ALA A 302 7.73 1.13 23.49
CA ALA A 302 7.43 2.23 24.40
C ALA A 302 6.44 1.91 25.52
N GLU A 303 5.62 0.86 25.37
CA GLU A 303 4.66 0.40 26.39
C GLU A 303 5.10 -0.86 27.14
N LEU A 304 6.24 -1.44 26.76
CA LEU A 304 6.76 -2.69 27.35
C LEU A 304 7.78 -2.39 28.43
N GLN A 305 7.79 -3.22 29.48
CA GLN A 305 8.70 -3.08 30.61
C GLN A 305 9.44 -4.41 30.90
N PRO A 306 10.63 -4.36 31.53
CA PRO A 306 11.33 -5.55 32.03
C PRO A 306 10.46 -6.35 33.03
N GLY A 307 9.76 -7.36 32.53
CA GLY A 307 8.51 -7.79 33.16
C GLY A 307 7.64 -8.58 32.19
N ASP A 308 7.40 -7.96 31.03
CA ASP A 308 6.47 -8.46 30.02
C ASP A 308 7.01 -9.66 29.26
N LYS A 309 6.10 -10.41 28.62
CA LYS A 309 6.43 -11.55 27.77
C LYS A 309 6.15 -11.24 26.30
N ILE A 310 7.14 -11.48 25.45
CA ILE A 310 7.07 -11.36 24.00
C ILE A 310 7.22 -12.72 23.32
N ALA A 311 6.65 -12.86 22.12
CA ALA A 311 6.79 -14.04 21.28
C ALA A 311 8.17 -14.03 20.61
N VAL A 312 8.86 -15.15 20.74
CA VAL A 312 10.13 -15.46 20.06
C VAL A 312 9.96 -16.85 19.43
N PRO A 313 10.61 -17.21 18.30
CA PRO A 313 10.48 -18.55 17.74
C PRO A 313 10.94 -19.63 18.74
N ARG A 314 10.16 -20.71 18.81
CA ARG A 314 10.41 -21.94 19.60
C ARG A 314 11.12 -23.00 18.76
N GLN A 315 10.77 -23.04 17.48
CA GLN A 315 11.34 -23.86 16.42
C GLN A 315 11.04 -23.18 15.07
N PHE A 316 11.83 -23.46 14.04
CA PHE A 316 11.45 -23.30 12.64
C PHE A 316 12.29 -24.28 11.81
N ASP A 317 11.66 -25.00 10.89
CA ASP A 317 12.28 -26.09 10.11
C ASP A 317 12.97 -25.54 8.85
N SER A 318 13.85 -24.55 9.03
CA SER A 318 14.65 -23.94 7.95
C SER A 318 16.07 -24.53 7.97
N PHE A 319 16.27 -25.49 7.08
CA PHE A 319 17.55 -26.14 6.79
C PHE A 319 17.84 -25.97 5.30
N GLY A 320 19.10 -25.73 4.95
CA GLY A 320 19.49 -25.62 3.55
C GLY A 320 19.68 -26.99 2.88
N SER A 321 20.01 -26.95 1.59
CA SER A 321 20.18 -28.14 0.74
C SER A 321 21.65 -28.49 0.45
N GLU A 322 22.60 -27.70 0.96
CA GLU A 322 24.02 -27.90 0.68
C GLU A 322 24.60 -29.10 1.45
N LYS A 323 25.66 -29.69 0.89
CA LYS A 323 26.35 -30.85 1.44
C LYS A 323 27.85 -30.66 1.35
N LEU A 324 28.53 -30.74 2.50
CA LEU A 324 29.97 -30.90 2.58
C LEU A 324 30.33 -32.39 2.81
N PRO A 325 31.52 -32.84 2.41
CA PRO A 325 32.03 -34.13 2.83
C PRO A 325 32.10 -34.23 4.37
N GLU A 326 31.65 -35.33 4.97
CA GLU A 326 31.54 -35.44 6.44
C GLU A 326 32.84 -35.10 7.20
N TYR A 327 34.01 -35.42 6.63
CA TYR A 327 35.30 -35.14 7.27
C TYR A 327 35.52 -33.63 7.42
N GLN A 328 35.06 -32.82 6.46
CA GLN A 328 35.14 -31.36 6.50
C GLN A 328 34.26 -30.80 7.62
N VAL A 329 33.00 -31.26 7.70
CA VAL A 329 32.05 -30.89 8.77
C VAL A 329 32.62 -31.22 10.16
N LYS A 330 33.23 -32.41 10.31
CA LYS A 330 33.88 -32.85 11.56
C LYS A 330 35.09 -31.97 11.92
N ILE A 331 35.95 -31.65 10.95
CA ILE A 331 37.12 -30.78 11.16
C ILE A 331 36.70 -29.36 11.58
N LEU A 332 35.71 -28.76 10.91
CA LEU A 332 35.20 -27.43 11.25
C LEU A 332 34.65 -27.38 12.68
N GLY A 333 33.90 -28.40 13.11
CA GLY A 333 33.40 -28.51 14.48
C GLY A 333 34.51 -28.58 15.54
N TYR A 334 35.58 -29.35 15.29
CA TYR A 334 36.71 -29.45 16.22
C TYR A 334 37.55 -28.16 16.29
N LEU A 335 37.88 -27.55 15.14
CA LEU A 335 38.70 -26.32 15.09
C LEU A 335 38.00 -25.11 15.72
N LEU A 336 36.69 -25.00 15.57
CA LEU A 336 35.90 -23.95 16.24
C LEU A 336 35.81 -24.16 17.75
N GLY A 337 35.81 -25.40 18.21
CA GLY A 337 35.89 -25.77 19.62
C GLY A 337 37.23 -25.40 20.27
N ASP A 338 38.27 -26.16 19.99
CA ASP A 338 39.49 -26.36 20.83
C ASP A 338 40.47 -25.16 20.94
N GLY A 339 39.98 -23.93 20.71
CA GLY A 339 40.64 -22.68 21.13
C GLY A 339 41.85 -22.20 20.32
N GLU A 340 42.76 -23.09 19.91
CA GLU A 340 44.09 -22.75 19.38
C GLU A 340 44.32 -23.18 17.92
N LEU A 341 44.39 -22.18 17.03
CA LEU A 341 44.94 -22.30 15.66
C LEU A 341 46.44 -21.92 15.60
N LYS A 342 47.08 -21.62 16.74
CA LYS A 342 48.36 -20.86 16.79
C LYS A 342 49.55 -21.56 17.46
N ASP A 343 49.43 -22.74 18.08
CA ASP A 343 50.62 -23.47 18.55
C ASP A 343 50.58 -25.00 18.36
N LYS A 344 51.80 -25.57 18.29
CA LYS A 344 52.17 -26.81 17.60
C LYS A 344 51.45 -28.08 18.07
N ASN A 345 50.69 -28.71 17.15
CA ASN A 345 50.79 -30.15 16.83
C ASN A 345 49.84 -30.62 15.70
N ILE A 346 48.96 -29.76 15.17
CA ILE A 346 48.14 -30.09 13.99
C ILE A 346 48.95 -29.82 12.70
N VAL A 347 49.46 -30.89 12.07
CA VAL A 347 50.13 -30.80 10.77
C VAL A 347 49.07 -30.76 9.65
N LEU A 348 48.55 -29.57 9.39
CA LEU A 348 47.74 -29.29 8.20
C LEU A 348 48.65 -29.18 6.97
N THR A 349 48.37 -29.93 5.91
CA THR A 349 49.07 -29.73 4.63
C THR A 349 48.66 -28.41 3.98
N HIS A 350 49.47 -27.88 3.05
CA HIS A 350 49.24 -26.57 2.43
C HIS A 350 47.82 -26.37 1.88
N ASN A 351 47.26 -27.41 1.23
CA ASN A 351 45.90 -27.40 0.70
C ASN A 351 44.82 -27.26 1.79
N HIS A 352 45.05 -27.79 3.00
CA HIS A 352 44.11 -27.64 4.12
C HIS A 352 44.14 -26.21 4.70
N TYR A 353 45.28 -25.51 4.62
CA TYR A 353 45.36 -24.10 5.02
C TYR A 353 44.58 -23.20 4.06
N GLN A 354 44.78 -23.36 2.75
CA GLN A 354 43.98 -22.64 1.73
C GLN A 354 42.48 -22.92 1.85
N TRP A 355 42.11 -24.17 2.18
CA TRP A 355 40.73 -24.57 2.41
C TRP A 355 40.11 -23.93 3.67
N LEU A 356 40.89 -23.69 4.73
CA LEU A 356 40.43 -22.93 5.91
C LEU A 356 40.38 -21.41 5.66
N GLU A 357 41.26 -20.87 4.83
CA GLU A 357 41.18 -19.48 4.36
C GLU A 357 39.90 -19.22 3.55
N GLN A 358 39.48 -20.17 2.71
CA GLN A 358 38.21 -20.09 1.95
C GLN A 358 36.96 -19.94 2.84
N PHE A 359 37.02 -20.38 4.10
CA PHE A 359 35.94 -20.23 5.08
C PHE A 359 36.19 -19.13 6.12
N GLY A 360 37.21 -18.28 5.92
CA GLY A 360 37.52 -17.15 6.81
C GLY A 360 38.04 -17.53 8.19
N LEU A 361 38.45 -18.79 8.40
CA LEU A 361 38.90 -19.31 9.69
C LEU A 361 40.40 -19.17 9.96
N SER A 362 41.16 -18.54 9.05
CA SER A 362 42.58 -18.28 9.26
C SER A 362 42.82 -17.21 10.33
N ALA A 363 43.73 -17.49 11.27
CA ALA A 363 44.29 -16.57 12.25
C ALA A 363 43.34 -15.85 13.26
N GLN A 364 42.04 -16.14 13.30
CA GLN A 364 41.09 -15.54 14.25
C GLN A 364 41.48 -15.78 15.73
N GLU A 365 41.26 -14.77 16.58
CA GLU A 365 41.39 -14.92 18.03
C GLU A 365 40.12 -15.56 18.63
N SER A 366 40.26 -16.26 19.77
CA SER A 366 39.17 -17.09 20.33
C SER A 366 37.87 -16.31 20.64
N HIS A 367 37.95 -14.98 20.82
CA HIS A 367 36.80 -14.10 21.06
C HIS A 367 36.10 -13.61 19.78
N GLN A 368 36.77 -13.69 18.63
CA GLN A 368 36.25 -13.32 17.30
C GLN A 368 35.69 -14.50 16.50
N LYS A 369 35.81 -15.73 17.03
CA LYS A 369 35.30 -16.95 16.37
C LYS A 369 33.84 -16.80 15.94
N THR A 370 33.55 -17.18 14.70
CA THR A 370 32.21 -17.28 14.12
C THR A 370 32.02 -18.61 13.38
N ILE A 371 30.78 -19.07 13.25
CA ILE A 371 30.41 -20.19 12.39
C ILE A 371 30.43 -19.71 10.93
N PRO A 372 31.13 -20.41 10.01
CA PRO A 372 31.10 -20.11 8.57
C PRO A 372 29.70 -20.19 7.97
N GLU A 373 29.36 -19.28 7.04
CA GLU A 373 28.03 -19.22 6.39
C GLU A 373 27.55 -20.56 5.83
N ILE A 374 28.47 -21.34 5.23
CA ILE A 374 28.17 -22.65 4.63
C ILE A 374 27.46 -23.59 5.61
N ILE A 375 27.78 -23.54 6.91
CA ILE A 375 27.19 -24.42 7.93
C ILE A 375 25.68 -24.16 8.09
N PHE A 376 25.24 -22.90 7.94
CA PHE A 376 23.82 -22.53 8.05
C PHE A 376 22.98 -23.01 6.86
N LYS A 377 23.63 -23.29 5.71
CA LYS A 377 23.01 -23.80 4.48
C LYS A 377 23.09 -25.33 4.33
N LEU A 378 23.69 -26.04 5.29
CA LEU A 378 23.78 -27.50 5.24
C LEU A 378 22.44 -28.18 5.55
N GLU A 379 22.31 -29.41 5.05
CA GLU A 379 21.22 -30.31 5.45
C GLU A 379 21.23 -30.60 6.97
N ARG A 380 20.04 -30.87 7.53
CA ARG A 380 19.79 -31.11 8.96
C ARG A 380 20.74 -32.12 9.61
N SER A 381 21.06 -33.21 8.92
CA SER A 381 22.00 -34.24 9.38
C SER A 381 23.44 -33.74 9.53
N GLN A 382 23.89 -32.83 8.65
CA GLN A 382 25.24 -32.27 8.70
C GLN A 382 25.36 -31.15 9.74
N ILE A 383 24.31 -30.34 9.95
CA ILE A 383 24.29 -29.40 11.08
C ILE A 383 24.32 -30.16 12.42
N ALA A 384 23.57 -31.27 12.53
CA ALA A 384 23.63 -32.14 13.71
C ALA A 384 25.03 -32.72 13.92
N LEU A 385 25.69 -33.22 12.87
CA LEU A 385 27.07 -33.71 12.92
C LEU A 385 28.07 -32.62 13.34
N PHE A 386 27.92 -31.39 12.83
CA PHE A 386 28.72 -30.24 13.20
C PHE A 386 28.59 -29.92 14.70
N LEU A 387 27.35 -29.77 15.19
CA LEU A 387 27.06 -29.49 16.60
C LEU A 387 27.56 -30.61 17.52
N ASN A 388 27.39 -31.87 17.11
CA ASN A 388 27.90 -33.04 17.84
C ASN A 388 29.42 -32.99 18.08
N ARG A 389 30.19 -32.53 17.08
CA ARG A 389 31.65 -32.37 17.19
C ARG A 389 32.06 -31.10 17.93
N LEU A 390 31.33 -30.00 17.74
CA LEU A 390 31.55 -28.77 18.51
C LEU A 390 31.34 -29.01 20.01
N PHE A 391 30.24 -29.66 20.41
CA PHE A 391 29.97 -30.01 21.81
C PHE A 391 30.93 -31.07 22.40
N ALA A 392 31.67 -31.81 21.58
CA ALA A 392 32.68 -32.75 22.08
C ALA A 392 33.79 -32.03 22.86
N THR A 393 34.13 -30.81 22.41
CA THR A 393 35.14 -29.92 23.01
C THR A 393 34.60 -29.21 24.26
N ASP A 394 34.06 -28.00 24.14
CA ASP A 394 33.58 -27.17 25.27
C ASP A 394 32.15 -27.50 25.74
N GLY A 395 31.50 -28.49 25.13
CA GLY A 395 30.17 -28.95 25.55
C GLY A 395 30.25 -29.84 26.80
N TRP A 396 29.23 -29.76 27.64
CA TRP A 396 29.16 -30.49 28.90
C TRP A 396 27.74 -30.97 29.19
N ALA A 397 27.63 -32.03 29.98
CA ALA A 397 26.37 -32.62 30.39
C ALA A 397 26.51 -33.12 31.83
N THR A 398 25.53 -32.86 32.69
CA THR A 398 25.58 -33.21 34.12
C THR A 398 24.19 -33.42 34.72
N ILE A 399 24.17 -34.01 35.92
CA ILE A 399 22.98 -34.15 36.75
C ILE A 399 23.29 -33.43 38.07
N LEU A 400 22.54 -32.37 38.36
CA LEU A 400 22.69 -31.60 39.60
C LEU A 400 22.28 -32.44 40.83
N ALA A 401 22.72 -32.05 42.03
CA ALA A 401 22.34 -32.72 43.28
C ALA A 401 20.82 -32.72 43.57
N SER A 402 20.06 -31.80 42.96
CA SER A 402 18.59 -31.82 42.92
C SER A 402 17.98 -32.93 42.05
N GLY A 403 18.82 -33.68 41.34
CA GLY A 403 18.45 -34.61 40.28
C GLY A 403 17.79 -33.91 39.09
N GLN A 404 18.21 -32.69 38.79
CA GLN A 404 17.87 -31.97 37.56
C GLN A 404 18.97 -32.18 36.52
N CYS A 405 18.62 -32.67 35.34
CA CYS A 405 19.53 -32.81 34.22
C CYS A 405 19.80 -31.45 33.55
N GLN A 406 21.04 -31.23 33.13
CA GLN A 406 21.45 -30.03 32.42
C GLN A 406 22.59 -30.36 31.45
N LEU A 407 22.52 -29.80 30.24
CA LEU A 407 23.64 -29.79 29.29
C LEU A 407 23.88 -28.36 28.80
N GLY A 408 25.04 -28.12 28.22
CA GLY A 408 25.43 -26.78 27.81
C GLY A 408 26.72 -26.73 27.01
N TYR A 409 27.04 -25.52 26.57
CA TYR A 409 28.25 -25.18 25.82
C TYR A 409 28.80 -23.86 26.35
N ALA A 410 30.10 -23.67 26.35
CA ALA A 410 30.73 -22.44 26.81
C ALA A 410 31.74 -21.92 25.78
N SER A 411 31.71 -20.63 25.49
CA SER A 411 32.69 -19.98 24.61
C SER A 411 33.07 -18.60 25.14
N VAL A 412 34.21 -18.08 24.70
CA VAL A 412 34.59 -16.68 24.95
C VAL A 412 34.09 -15.72 23.86
N SER A 413 33.73 -16.24 22.68
CA SER A 413 33.04 -15.47 21.63
C SER A 413 31.55 -15.40 21.95
N GLU A 414 31.00 -14.17 21.94
CA GLU A 414 29.55 -13.94 22.07
C GLU A 414 28.83 -14.42 20.81
N GLU A 415 29.37 -14.08 19.64
CA GLU A 415 28.78 -14.38 18.34
C GLU A 415 28.69 -15.88 18.10
N LEU A 416 29.76 -16.64 18.37
CA LEU A 416 29.72 -18.11 18.27
C LEU A 416 28.66 -18.71 19.20
N ALA A 417 28.55 -18.22 20.44
CA ALA A 417 27.53 -18.71 21.37
C ALA A 417 26.10 -18.39 20.91
N ARG A 418 25.88 -17.23 20.27
CA ARG A 418 24.59 -16.87 19.66
C ARG A 418 24.27 -17.68 18.42
N GLN A 419 25.25 -17.88 17.54
CA GLN A 419 25.12 -18.71 16.35
C GLN A 419 24.83 -20.18 16.71
N VAL A 420 25.46 -20.73 17.76
CA VAL A 420 25.12 -22.05 18.30
C VAL A 420 23.70 -22.05 18.90
N GLN A 421 23.30 -21.01 19.64
CA GLN A 421 21.91 -20.88 20.15
C GLN A 421 20.89 -20.93 19.00
N HIS A 422 21.21 -20.29 17.88
CA HIS A 422 20.38 -20.23 16.70
C HIS A 422 20.33 -21.56 15.94
N LEU A 423 21.46 -22.26 15.75
CA LEU A 423 21.45 -23.59 15.14
C LEU A 423 20.63 -24.58 15.98
N LEU A 424 20.74 -24.54 17.31
CA LEU A 424 19.93 -25.36 18.22
C LEU A 424 18.43 -25.07 18.10
N LEU A 425 18.06 -23.82 17.84
CA LEU A 425 16.66 -23.40 17.65
C LEU A 425 15.99 -24.07 16.44
N ARG A 426 16.75 -24.37 15.38
CA ARG A 426 16.24 -25.09 14.19
C ARG A 426 15.83 -26.53 14.50
N PHE A 427 16.46 -27.15 15.50
CA PHE A 427 16.07 -28.45 16.05
C PHE A 427 14.98 -28.34 17.16
N GLY A 428 14.44 -27.14 17.42
CA GLY A 428 13.49 -26.91 18.52
C GLY A 428 14.11 -26.98 19.93
N ILE A 429 15.43 -26.82 20.04
CA ILE A 429 16.18 -26.96 21.29
C ILE A 429 16.33 -25.58 21.95
N ILE A 430 15.63 -25.37 23.06
CA ILE A 430 15.58 -24.07 23.76
C ILE A 430 16.79 -23.93 24.70
N ALA A 431 17.83 -23.25 24.22
CA ALA A 431 19.01 -22.88 25.01
C ALA A 431 18.90 -21.48 25.61
N THR A 432 19.39 -21.30 26.84
CA THR A 432 19.49 -20.00 27.54
C THR A 432 20.94 -19.52 27.53
N LEU A 433 21.22 -18.38 26.91
CA LEU A 433 22.54 -17.75 26.89
C LEU A 433 22.75 -16.87 28.14
N LYS A 434 23.90 -17.00 28.81
CA LYS A 434 24.27 -16.23 30.01
C LYS A 434 25.75 -15.81 29.98
N LYS A 435 26.02 -14.59 30.45
CA LYS A 435 27.38 -14.12 30.73
C LYS A 435 27.85 -14.63 32.09
N ARG A 436 29.06 -15.20 32.17
CA ARG A 436 29.72 -15.65 33.41
C ARG A 436 31.17 -15.13 33.47
N SER A 437 31.69 -14.98 34.69
CA SER A 437 33.12 -14.72 34.92
C SER A 437 33.83 -16.03 35.25
N VAL A 438 34.79 -16.42 34.41
CA VAL A 438 35.57 -17.66 34.54
C VAL A 438 37.01 -17.30 34.91
N LYS A 439 37.60 -18.03 35.86
CA LYS A 439 38.99 -17.81 36.30
C LYS A 439 39.93 -18.62 35.40
N TYR A 440 40.73 -17.94 34.57
CA TYR A 440 41.69 -18.57 33.66
C TYR A 440 43.11 -18.08 33.94
N LYS A 441 44.01 -19.01 34.29
CA LYS A 441 45.45 -18.79 34.54
C LYS A 441 45.75 -17.48 35.31
N GLN A 442 45.11 -17.30 36.47
CA GLN A 442 45.14 -16.13 37.38
C GLN A 442 44.28 -14.90 37.02
N SER A 443 43.82 -14.74 35.77
CA SER A 443 42.89 -13.65 35.37
C SER A 443 41.41 -14.06 35.45
N ARG A 444 40.49 -13.12 35.69
CA ARG A 444 39.05 -13.31 35.47
C ARG A 444 38.72 -12.87 34.05
N ARG A 445 38.21 -13.79 33.22
CA ARG A 445 37.72 -13.50 31.86
C ARG A 445 36.21 -13.66 31.81
N THR A 446 35.53 -12.87 31.00
CA THR A 446 34.11 -13.06 30.69
C THR A 446 33.96 -14.16 29.64
N ALA A 447 33.06 -15.10 29.89
CA ALA A 447 32.67 -16.15 28.96
C ALA A 447 31.14 -16.23 28.87
N TRP A 448 30.67 -16.75 27.75
CA TRP A 448 29.27 -16.95 27.42
C TRP A 448 28.93 -18.43 27.54
N GLN A 449 27.90 -18.74 28.32
CA GLN A 449 27.46 -20.10 28.59
C GLN A 449 26.04 -20.29 28.09
N LEU A 450 25.84 -21.28 27.22
CA LEU A 450 24.54 -21.82 26.85
C LEU A 450 24.11 -22.89 27.86
N ASP A 451 22.93 -22.72 28.44
CA ASP A 451 22.28 -23.68 29.33
C ASP A 451 21.03 -24.27 28.66
N ILE A 452 21.05 -25.57 28.36
CA ILE A 452 19.87 -26.35 27.97
C ILE A 452 19.43 -27.15 29.21
N THR A 453 18.26 -26.80 29.75
CA THR A 453 17.72 -27.39 30.99
C THR A 453 16.28 -27.90 30.85
N ASP A 454 15.67 -27.77 29.67
CA ASP A 454 14.32 -28.27 29.42
C ASP A 454 14.37 -29.75 29.03
N ALA A 455 13.48 -30.56 29.60
CA ALA A 455 13.51 -32.01 29.40
C ALA A 455 13.23 -32.44 27.95
N LEU A 456 12.36 -31.71 27.23
CA LEU A 456 12.08 -32.00 25.82
C LEU A 456 13.28 -31.62 24.97
N SER A 457 13.83 -30.41 25.16
CA SER A 457 15.03 -29.96 24.45
C SER A 457 16.26 -30.83 24.72
N ILE A 458 16.43 -31.36 25.94
CA ILE A 458 17.49 -32.34 26.25
C ILE A 458 17.23 -33.66 25.50
N LYS A 459 16.00 -34.15 25.47
CA LYS A 459 15.66 -35.40 24.76
C LYS A 459 15.94 -35.26 23.26
N THR A 460 15.47 -34.19 22.62
CA THR A 460 15.75 -33.89 21.21
C THR A 460 17.25 -33.74 20.94
N PHE A 461 17.99 -33.05 21.83
CA PHE A 461 19.44 -32.95 21.72
C PHE A 461 20.11 -34.33 21.75
N ILE A 462 19.71 -35.23 22.65
CA ILE A 462 20.29 -36.58 22.76
C ILE A 462 19.94 -37.43 21.52
N SER A 463 18.71 -37.36 21.01
CA SER A 463 18.26 -38.20 19.89
C SER A 463 18.75 -37.73 18.52
N GLU A 464 18.88 -36.41 18.29
CA GLU A 464 19.23 -35.86 16.98
C GLU A 464 20.71 -35.43 16.87
N ILE A 465 21.34 -34.97 17.95
CA ILE A 465 22.69 -34.39 17.93
C ILE A 465 23.69 -35.26 18.70
N GLY A 466 23.46 -35.46 19.99
CA GLY A 466 24.40 -36.13 20.91
C GLY A 466 25.70 -35.34 21.15
N ILE A 467 26.64 -35.95 21.86
CA ILE A 467 27.98 -35.40 22.09
C ILE A 467 28.99 -36.54 21.94
N PHE A 468 29.92 -36.39 20.99
CA PHE A 468 30.95 -37.39 20.74
C PHE A 468 31.86 -37.58 21.97
N SER A 469 32.21 -38.83 22.26
CA SER A 469 33.03 -39.25 23.42
C SER A 469 32.42 -38.96 24.80
N LYS A 470 31.12 -38.64 24.88
CA LYS A 470 30.37 -38.44 26.14
C LYS A 470 29.06 -39.24 26.17
N GLU A 471 28.94 -40.27 25.33
CA GLU A 471 27.74 -41.09 25.10
C GLU A 471 27.20 -41.73 26.38
N GLU A 472 28.07 -42.32 27.22
CA GLU A 472 27.66 -42.88 28.52
C GLU A 472 27.04 -41.84 29.46
N THR A 473 27.48 -40.58 29.39
CA THR A 473 26.98 -39.51 30.25
C THR A 473 25.59 -39.06 29.79
N LEU A 474 25.38 -39.00 28.47
CA LEU A 474 24.05 -38.75 27.90
C LEU A 474 23.08 -39.89 28.20
N LEU A 475 23.52 -41.15 28.12
CA LEU A 475 22.70 -42.31 28.47
C LEU A 475 22.29 -42.30 29.97
N LYS A 476 23.17 -41.86 30.87
CA LYS A 476 22.84 -41.63 32.30
C LYS A 476 21.81 -40.52 32.47
N ILE A 477 21.88 -39.44 31.69
CA ILE A 477 20.90 -38.34 31.69
C ILE A 477 19.54 -38.78 31.12
N GLU A 478 19.52 -39.54 30.03
CA GLU A 478 18.30 -40.07 29.43
C GLU A 478 17.55 -40.99 30.40
N ASN A 479 18.26 -41.93 31.03
CA ASN A 479 17.69 -42.78 32.09
C ASN A 479 17.18 -41.97 33.29
N ALA A 480 17.86 -40.89 33.68
CA ALA A 480 17.40 -40.00 34.75
C ALA A 480 16.14 -39.20 34.36
N LEU A 481 15.96 -38.86 33.08
CA LEU A 481 14.76 -38.22 32.55
C LEU A 481 13.57 -39.18 32.46
N MET A 482 13.78 -40.46 32.08
CA MET A 482 12.70 -41.45 32.05
C MET A 482 12.12 -41.76 33.45
N ASN A 483 12.97 -41.76 34.49
CA ASN A 483 12.57 -42.13 35.84
C ASN A 483 11.88 -41.02 36.66
N LYS A 484 11.72 -39.80 36.13
CA LYS A 484 11.01 -38.69 36.80
C LYS A 484 9.95 -38.08 35.89
N ARG A 485 8.72 -37.93 36.40
CA ARG A 485 7.70 -37.03 35.80
C ARG A 485 8.18 -35.58 35.92
N TYR A 486 8.88 -35.10 34.89
CA TYR A 486 9.32 -33.71 34.79
C TYR A 486 8.13 -32.77 34.58
N GLN A 487 7.99 -31.76 35.44
CA GLN A 487 7.09 -30.63 35.19
C GLN A 487 7.88 -29.57 34.41
N THR A 488 7.60 -29.42 33.12
CA THR A 488 8.25 -28.47 32.20
C THR A 488 7.82 -27.03 32.47
N ASN A 489 8.28 -26.48 33.61
CA ASN A 489 7.97 -25.12 34.07
C ASN A 489 8.73 -24.01 33.30
N ARG A 490 9.02 -24.19 32.01
CA ARG A 490 9.72 -23.22 31.14
C ARG A 490 8.89 -22.75 29.96
N ASP A 491 8.41 -23.67 29.13
CA ASP A 491 7.53 -23.37 27.99
C ASP A 491 6.07 -23.31 28.45
N LEU A 492 5.79 -22.28 29.25
CA LEU A 492 4.50 -22.04 29.88
C LEU A 492 3.77 -20.89 29.19
N ILE A 493 2.56 -21.18 28.75
CA ILE A 493 1.61 -20.18 28.23
C ILE A 493 1.31 -19.17 29.35
N PRO A 494 1.36 -17.86 29.08
CA PRO A 494 1.12 -16.82 30.08
C PRO A 494 -0.25 -16.97 30.77
N ILE A 495 -0.37 -16.44 32.00
CA ILE A 495 -1.48 -16.74 32.92
C ILE A 495 -2.82 -16.14 32.46
N GLU A 496 -2.74 -15.14 31.61
CA GLU A 496 -3.84 -14.41 30.98
C GLU A 496 -4.71 -15.34 30.11
N ILE A 497 -4.16 -16.46 29.62
CA ILE A 497 -4.92 -17.47 28.87
C ILE A 497 -6.08 -18.07 29.66
N TRP A 498 -6.05 -18.02 31.00
CA TRP A 498 -7.18 -18.46 31.81
C TRP A 498 -8.44 -17.61 31.60
N GLN A 499 -8.31 -16.35 31.19
CA GLN A 499 -9.46 -15.52 30.81
C GLN A 499 -10.09 -16.03 29.51
N GLU A 500 -9.27 -16.35 28.51
CA GLU A 500 -9.71 -16.92 27.22
C GLU A 500 -10.42 -18.27 27.43
N ILE A 501 -9.82 -19.17 28.22
CA ILE A 501 -10.44 -20.46 28.58
C ILE A 501 -11.72 -20.26 29.41
N ALA A 502 -11.79 -19.25 30.28
CA ALA A 502 -13.00 -18.94 31.06
C ALA A 502 -14.17 -18.54 30.17
N THR A 503 -13.92 -17.68 29.17
CA THR A 503 -14.92 -17.26 28.17
C THR A 503 -15.44 -18.46 27.39
N VAL A 504 -14.55 -19.30 26.85
CA VAL A 504 -14.91 -20.47 26.02
C VAL A 504 -15.66 -21.55 26.83
N LYS A 505 -15.32 -21.72 28.12
CA LYS A 505 -15.98 -22.65 29.03
C LYS A 505 -17.44 -22.29 29.32
N GLY A 506 -17.83 -21.02 29.19
CA GLY A 506 -19.17 -20.54 29.58
C GLY A 506 -19.50 -20.92 31.03
N ASP A 507 -20.68 -21.48 31.26
CA ASP A 507 -21.16 -21.84 32.60
C ASP A 507 -20.64 -23.19 33.15
N GLU A 508 -19.90 -23.98 32.37
CA GLU A 508 -19.37 -25.28 32.84
C GLU A 508 -18.45 -25.07 34.06
N SER A 509 -18.58 -25.89 35.10
CA SER A 509 -17.68 -25.79 36.25
C SER A 509 -16.25 -26.20 35.86
N TRP A 510 -15.23 -25.53 36.42
CA TRP A 510 -13.83 -25.90 36.17
C TRP A 510 -13.50 -27.35 36.53
N GLN A 511 -14.24 -27.95 37.47
CA GLN A 511 -14.09 -29.35 37.86
C GLN A 511 -14.69 -30.30 36.80
N ASN A 512 -15.83 -29.94 36.21
CA ASN A 512 -16.44 -30.70 35.12
C ASN A 512 -15.56 -30.66 33.87
N LEU A 513 -15.08 -29.47 33.47
CA LEU A 513 -14.15 -29.31 32.36
C LEU A 513 -12.86 -30.13 32.59
N ALA A 514 -12.26 -30.05 33.79
CA ALA A 514 -11.05 -30.82 34.11
C ALA A 514 -11.28 -32.33 34.11
N LYS A 515 -12.45 -32.81 34.56
CA LYS A 515 -12.84 -34.21 34.53
C LYS A 515 -13.07 -34.69 33.09
N ARG A 516 -13.72 -33.87 32.25
CA ARG A 516 -13.98 -34.12 30.83
C ARG A 516 -12.70 -34.13 29.99
N ALA A 517 -11.74 -33.28 30.35
CA ALA A 517 -10.38 -33.27 29.82
C ALA A 517 -9.46 -34.36 30.44
N GLY A 518 -9.93 -35.21 31.36
CA GLY A 518 -9.11 -36.28 31.95
C GLY A 518 -7.93 -35.81 32.81
N ILE A 519 -7.95 -34.57 33.33
CA ILE A 519 -6.82 -34.00 34.08
C ILE A 519 -6.75 -34.61 35.50
N PRO A 520 -5.62 -35.24 35.90
CA PRO A 520 -5.45 -35.75 37.26
C PRO A 520 -5.40 -34.59 38.26
N GLY A 521 -6.22 -34.67 39.31
CA GLY A 521 -6.43 -33.58 40.28
C GLY A 521 -7.53 -32.58 39.87
N TYR A 522 -8.54 -33.03 39.11
CA TYR A 522 -9.65 -32.22 38.59
C TYR A 522 -10.40 -31.35 39.61
N SER A 523 -10.33 -31.64 40.91
CA SER A 523 -10.96 -30.84 41.97
C SER A 523 -10.33 -29.44 42.15
N ASN A 524 -9.05 -29.26 41.81
CA ASN A 524 -8.37 -27.95 41.88
C ASN A 524 -7.24 -27.83 40.84
N ILE A 525 -7.57 -27.29 39.66
CA ILE A 525 -6.60 -27.06 38.57
C ILE A 525 -5.80 -25.74 38.69
N HIS A 526 -5.97 -24.97 39.77
CA HIS A 526 -5.30 -23.68 40.02
C HIS A 526 -5.53 -22.60 38.94
N VAL A 527 -6.77 -22.49 38.45
CA VAL A 527 -7.26 -21.44 37.53
C VAL A 527 -6.76 -20.06 37.95
N GLY A 528 -6.21 -19.29 37.00
CA GLY A 528 -5.75 -17.91 37.22
C GLY A 528 -4.58 -17.73 38.21
N LYS A 529 -4.06 -18.81 38.79
CA LYS A 529 -2.95 -18.78 39.78
C LYS A 529 -1.67 -19.48 39.31
N ARG A 530 -1.73 -20.32 38.27
CA ARG A 530 -0.56 -20.97 37.66
C ARG A 530 -0.60 -20.83 36.15
N GLN A 531 0.55 -20.62 35.53
CA GLN A 531 0.69 -20.68 34.07
C GLN A 531 0.45 -22.12 33.55
N LEU A 532 -0.02 -22.27 32.32
CA LEU A 532 -0.34 -23.58 31.73
C LEU A 532 0.80 -24.12 30.88
N SER A 533 1.06 -25.42 30.96
CA SER A 533 1.88 -26.11 29.95
C SER A 533 1.07 -26.31 28.67
N ARG A 534 1.75 -26.37 27.53
CA ARG A 534 1.11 -26.63 26.22
C ARG A 534 0.28 -27.88 26.18
N GLU A 535 0.78 -28.96 26.78
CA GLU A 535 0.06 -30.23 26.90
C GLU A 535 -1.29 -30.04 27.59
N ARG A 536 -1.31 -29.36 28.75
CA ARG A 536 -2.54 -29.06 29.50
C ARG A 536 -3.46 -28.10 28.75
N LEU A 537 -2.91 -27.09 28.07
CA LEU A 537 -3.71 -26.20 27.23
C LEU A 537 -4.36 -27.00 26.10
N CYS A 538 -3.62 -27.89 25.44
CA CYS A 538 -4.13 -28.78 24.40
C CYS A 538 -5.27 -29.65 24.95
N THR A 539 -5.09 -30.33 26.10
CA THR A 539 -6.15 -31.18 26.69
C THR A 539 -7.42 -30.38 27.02
N LEU A 540 -7.28 -29.16 27.54
CA LEU A 540 -8.41 -28.26 27.79
C LEU A 540 -9.06 -27.77 26.49
N ALA A 541 -8.26 -27.42 25.47
CA ALA A 541 -8.73 -26.90 24.19
C ALA A 541 -9.38 -27.96 23.30
N THR A 542 -8.94 -29.22 23.38
CA THR A 542 -9.60 -30.37 22.76
C THR A 542 -10.90 -30.71 23.48
N ALA A 543 -10.95 -30.62 24.81
CA ALA A 543 -12.21 -30.76 25.55
C ALA A 543 -13.20 -29.64 25.20
N LEU A 544 -12.74 -28.39 25.06
CA LEU A 544 -13.57 -27.24 24.67
C LEU A 544 -13.88 -27.15 23.16
N ASP A 545 -13.34 -28.06 22.34
CA ASP A 545 -13.42 -28.04 20.88
C ASP A 545 -13.07 -26.67 20.24
N HIS A 546 -12.13 -25.94 20.85
CA HIS A 546 -11.83 -24.56 20.49
C HIS A 546 -10.53 -24.45 19.68
N LEU A 547 -10.65 -24.44 18.36
CA LEU A 547 -9.54 -24.46 17.41
C LEU A 547 -8.44 -23.39 17.68
N PRO A 548 -8.73 -22.11 18.01
CA PRO A 548 -7.67 -21.14 18.32
C PRO A 548 -6.82 -21.51 19.54
N LEU A 549 -7.41 -22.12 20.58
CA LEU A 549 -6.68 -22.58 21.76
C LEU A 549 -5.83 -23.83 21.45
N GLN A 550 -6.30 -24.69 20.54
CA GLN A 550 -5.53 -25.84 20.03
C GLN A 550 -4.34 -25.38 19.16
N GLN A 551 -4.54 -24.35 18.33
CA GLN A 551 -3.49 -23.71 17.54
C GLN A 551 -2.44 -23.04 18.44
N LEU A 552 -2.85 -22.29 19.48
CA LEU A 552 -1.92 -21.71 20.45
C LEU A 552 -1.15 -22.78 21.24
N ALA A 553 -1.78 -23.90 21.59
CA ALA A 553 -1.08 -25.01 22.24
C ALA A 553 0.01 -25.62 21.34
N THR A 554 -0.29 -25.76 20.04
CA THR A 554 0.60 -26.33 19.01
C THR A 554 1.49 -25.30 18.31
N SER A 555 1.52 -24.04 18.78
CA SER A 555 2.24 -22.93 18.16
C SER A 555 3.76 -23.11 18.11
N GLU A 556 4.40 -22.51 17.10
CA GLU A 556 5.85 -22.49 16.94
C GLU A 556 6.53 -21.29 17.62
N ILE A 557 5.78 -20.49 18.37
CA ILE A 557 6.29 -19.42 19.22
C ILE A 557 6.50 -19.86 20.68
N TYR A 558 7.43 -19.22 21.36
CA TYR A 558 7.73 -19.33 22.79
C TYR A 558 7.54 -17.94 23.44
N TRP A 559 6.95 -17.88 24.63
CA TRP A 559 6.66 -16.64 25.34
C TRP A 559 7.78 -16.27 26.31
N ASP A 560 8.81 -15.58 25.81
CA ASP A 560 9.98 -15.22 26.62
C ASP A 560 9.81 -13.87 27.34
N LYS A 561 10.41 -13.77 28.52
CA LYS A 561 10.32 -12.57 29.37
C LYS A 561 11.38 -11.54 28.98
N ILE A 562 11.01 -10.27 28.82
CA ILE A 562 11.96 -9.15 28.71
C ILE A 562 12.72 -8.99 30.04
N VAL A 563 14.04 -8.90 29.99
CA VAL A 563 14.93 -8.68 31.15
C VAL A 563 15.58 -7.30 31.17
N SER A 564 15.80 -6.68 30.02
CA SER A 564 16.20 -5.27 29.93
C SER A 564 15.75 -4.63 28.61
N ILE A 565 15.60 -3.31 28.65
CA ILE A 565 15.40 -2.42 27.50
C ILE A 565 16.41 -1.29 27.70
N GLU A 566 17.40 -1.19 26.82
CA GLU A 566 18.57 -0.30 26.98
C GLU A 566 18.72 0.58 25.74
N SER A 567 18.91 1.89 25.88
CA SER A 567 19.21 2.76 24.74
C SER A 567 20.63 2.49 24.25
N VAL A 568 20.78 2.29 22.93
CA VAL A 568 22.05 1.98 22.25
C VAL A 568 22.63 3.24 21.58
N GLY A 569 21.84 4.33 21.52
CA GLY A 569 22.17 5.53 20.76
C GLY A 569 21.61 5.48 19.34
N GLU A 570 22.14 6.35 18.48
CA GLU A 570 21.71 6.47 17.09
C GLU A 570 22.39 5.43 16.19
N LYS A 571 21.60 4.72 15.39
CA LYS A 571 22.05 3.72 14.40
C LYS A 571 21.26 3.83 13.10
N GLN A 572 21.86 3.42 11.99
CA GLN A 572 21.12 3.20 10.74
C GLN A 572 20.05 2.11 10.95
N VAL A 573 18.84 2.34 10.46
CA VAL A 573 17.71 1.40 10.57
C VAL A 573 17.05 1.14 9.22
N TYR A 574 16.51 -0.07 9.09
CA TYR A 574 15.80 -0.57 7.92
C TYR A 574 14.43 -1.18 8.31
N ASP A 575 13.51 -1.27 7.35
CA ASP A 575 12.21 -1.95 7.47
C ASP A 575 11.93 -2.80 6.21
N LEU A 576 11.01 -3.76 6.31
CA LEU A 576 10.58 -4.62 5.20
C LEU A 576 9.05 -4.65 5.13
N THR A 577 8.49 -4.30 3.97
CA THR A 577 7.05 -4.45 3.74
C THR A 577 6.77 -5.89 3.33
N ILE A 578 5.91 -6.58 4.10
CA ILE A 578 5.58 -7.99 3.89
C ILE A 578 4.10 -8.11 3.50
N PRO A 579 3.77 -8.64 2.30
CA PRO A 579 2.39 -8.85 1.89
C PRO A 579 1.69 -9.88 2.79
N GLU A 580 0.36 -9.76 2.88
CA GLU A 580 -0.57 -10.60 3.65
C GLU A 580 -0.37 -10.65 5.17
N THR A 581 0.78 -11.12 5.63
CA THR A 581 1.07 -11.39 7.05
C THR A 581 1.46 -10.13 7.82
N HIS A 582 1.99 -9.12 7.10
CA HIS A 582 2.49 -7.86 7.64
C HIS A 582 3.50 -8.03 8.78
N ASN A 583 4.23 -9.16 8.87
CA ASN A 583 5.20 -9.43 9.93
C ASN A 583 6.36 -10.30 9.44
N PHE A 584 7.53 -10.20 10.09
CA PHE A 584 8.69 -11.05 9.82
C PHE A 584 9.53 -11.29 11.07
N VAL A 585 10.43 -12.28 11.02
CA VAL A 585 11.35 -12.64 12.11
C VAL A 585 12.72 -11.99 11.94
N ALA A 586 13.16 -11.20 12.93
CA ALA A 586 14.51 -10.63 13.03
C ALA A 586 15.11 -10.85 14.43
N ASN A 587 16.38 -11.24 14.50
CA ASN A 587 17.08 -11.70 15.71
C ASN A 587 16.26 -12.71 16.55
N ASP A 588 15.51 -13.59 15.87
CA ASP A 588 14.57 -14.52 16.49
C ASP A 588 13.43 -13.83 17.31
N ILE A 589 12.83 -12.75 16.79
CA ILE A 589 11.67 -11.96 17.32
C ILE A 589 10.79 -11.42 16.16
N CYS A 590 9.47 -11.19 16.32
CA CYS A 590 8.51 -10.78 15.25
C CYS A 590 8.06 -9.26 15.26
N VAL A 591 7.50 -8.68 14.16
CA VAL A 591 7.15 -7.20 13.92
C VAL A 591 5.75 -6.89 13.23
N HIS A 592 5.15 -5.65 13.08
CA HIS A 592 3.82 -5.41 12.34
C HIS A 592 3.31 -3.96 11.89
N ASN A 593 2.73 -3.71 10.66
CA ASN A 593 2.44 -2.37 9.96
C ASN A 593 1.00 -1.65 9.93
N THR A 594 0.96 -0.32 9.61
CA THR A 594 -0.08 0.74 9.16
C THR A 594 -1.41 1.13 9.93
N SER A 595 -2.01 2.36 9.73
CA SER A 595 -3.33 2.81 10.32
C SER A 595 -4.21 4.02 9.79
N PHE A 596 -3.72 5.18 9.29
CA PHE A 596 -4.51 6.48 9.25
C PHE A 596 -5.81 6.54 8.43
N ALA A 597 -5.77 6.31 7.12
CA ALA A 597 -6.81 6.76 6.18
C ALA A 597 -8.19 6.10 6.39
N VAL A 598 -8.17 4.86 6.88
CA VAL A 598 -9.37 4.05 7.20
C VAL A 598 -10.26 4.74 8.24
N GLY A 599 -9.65 5.49 9.17
CA GLY A 599 -10.40 6.24 10.19
C GLY A 599 -11.18 7.44 9.63
N LEU A 600 -10.72 8.03 8.53
CA LEU A 600 -11.36 9.18 7.90
C LEU A 600 -12.61 8.77 7.11
N GLY A 601 -12.53 7.67 6.35
CA GLY A 601 -13.71 7.08 5.70
C GLY A 601 -14.79 6.68 6.72
N HIS A 602 -14.38 6.03 7.83
CA HIS A 602 -15.31 5.69 8.93
C HIS A 602 -16.08 6.89 9.48
N ASN A 603 -15.39 7.99 9.77
CA ASN A 603 -16.01 9.19 10.32
C ASN A 603 -17.05 9.80 9.36
N ILE A 604 -16.75 9.87 8.06
CA ILE A 604 -17.64 10.42 7.04
C ILE A 604 -18.90 9.55 6.90
N ALA A 605 -18.75 8.23 6.79
CA ALA A 605 -19.88 7.32 6.68
C ALA A 605 -20.79 7.40 7.93
N LYS A 606 -20.19 7.51 9.12
CA LYS A 606 -20.92 7.61 10.39
C LYS A 606 -21.62 8.95 10.59
N GLY A 607 -20.99 10.06 10.18
CA GLY A 607 -21.53 11.41 10.35
C GLY A 607 -22.56 11.80 9.30
N GLN A 608 -22.29 11.49 8.02
CA GLN A 608 -23.08 11.95 6.88
C GLN A 608 -23.99 10.88 6.26
N LYS A 609 -23.82 9.60 6.64
CA LYS A 609 -24.55 8.45 6.06
C LYS A 609 -24.45 8.33 4.53
N LEU A 610 -23.41 8.93 3.93
CA LEU A 610 -23.15 8.84 2.49
C LEU A 610 -22.36 7.57 2.16
N PRO A 611 -22.62 6.91 1.02
CA PRO A 611 -21.86 5.74 0.59
C PRO A 611 -20.38 6.05 0.37
N ILE A 612 -19.49 5.12 0.76
CA ILE A 612 -18.05 5.25 0.58
C ILE A 612 -17.50 4.01 -0.10
N ALA A 613 -16.76 4.21 -1.19
CA ALA A 613 -15.99 3.14 -1.83
C ALA A 613 -14.53 3.17 -1.33
N VAL A 614 -14.01 2.01 -0.93
CA VAL A 614 -12.62 1.83 -0.49
C VAL A 614 -11.96 0.78 -1.37
N PHE A 615 -10.99 1.20 -2.18
CA PHE A 615 -10.16 0.33 -3.01
C PHE A 615 -8.83 0.09 -2.29
N SER A 616 -8.62 -1.14 -1.82
CA SER A 616 -7.47 -1.51 -1.01
C SER A 616 -6.57 -2.48 -1.77
N LEU A 617 -5.40 -1.96 -2.16
CA LEU A 617 -4.40 -2.65 -2.96
C LEU A 617 -3.29 -3.24 -2.08
N GLU A 618 -3.04 -2.67 -0.89
CA GLU A 618 -2.07 -3.20 0.09
C GLU A 618 -2.70 -4.18 1.11
N MET A 619 -4.00 -4.05 1.43
CA MET A 619 -4.64 -4.77 2.52
C MET A 619 -5.90 -5.52 2.09
N SER A 620 -6.16 -6.67 2.73
CA SER A 620 -7.43 -7.38 2.51
C SER A 620 -8.58 -6.74 3.28
N LYS A 621 -9.81 -6.94 2.78
CA LYS A 621 -11.04 -6.42 3.41
C LYS A 621 -11.19 -6.83 4.87
N GLY A 622 -10.78 -8.06 5.20
CA GLY A 622 -10.80 -8.56 6.58
C GLY A 622 -9.88 -7.78 7.52
N GLN A 623 -8.72 -7.34 7.04
CA GLN A 623 -7.78 -6.54 7.83
C GLN A 623 -8.28 -5.10 8.04
N LEU A 624 -8.93 -4.51 7.02
CA LEU A 624 -9.59 -3.21 7.14
C LEU A 624 -10.75 -3.25 8.14
N VAL A 625 -11.65 -4.24 8.04
CA VAL A 625 -12.78 -4.42 8.97
C VAL A 625 -12.29 -4.66 10.40
N GLN A 626 -11.21 -5.40 10.62
CA GLN A 626 -10.60 -5.56 11.95
C GLN A 626 -10.06 -4.25 12.56
N ARG A 627 -9.56 -3.31 11.74
CA ARG A 627 -9.14 -1.98 12.20
C ARG A 627 -10.35 -1.08 12.50
N LEU A 628 -11.40 -1.14 11.68
CA LEU A 628 -12.66 -0.43 11.94
C LEU A 628 -13.30 -0.89 13.26
N LEU A 629 -13.43 -2.20 13.45
CA LEU A 629 -13.92 -2.80 14.70
C LEU A 629 -13.06 -2.40 15.91
N SER A 630 -11.73 -2.36 15.76
CA SER A 630 -10.82 -1.91 16.81
C SER A 630 -11.04 -0.45 17.22
N SER A 631 -11.13 0.43 16.22
CA SER A 631 -11.35 1.86 16.41
C SER A 631 -12.71 2.17 17.03
N GLU A 632 -13.76 1.43 16.64
CA GLU A 632 -15.12 1.66 17.11
C GLU A 632 -15.39 1.03 18.49
N ALA A 633 -15.05 -0.26 18.68
CA ALA A 633 -15.24 -0.95 19.96
C ALA A 633 -14.26 -0.50 21.06
N LYS A 634 -13.19 0.24 20.70
CA LYS A 634 -12.04 0.58 21.59
C LYS A 634 -11.40 -0.67 22.19
N ILE A 635 -11.27 -1.71 21.38
CA ILE A 635 -10.55 -2.95 21.70
C ILE A 635 -9.35 -3.01 20.76
N GLU A 636 -8.16 -3.38 21.27
CA GLU A 636 -6.96 -3.49 20.44
C GLU A 636 -7.19 -4.41 19.22
N SER A 637 -6.77 -4.00 18.02
CA SER A 637 -7.01 -4.75 16.77
C SER A 637 -6.47 -6.18 16.84
N ASN A 638 -5.40 -6.39 17.59
CA ASN A 638 -4.76 -7.69 17.80
C ASN A 638 -5.58 -8.60 18.72
N ARG A 639 -6.31 -8.02 19.68
CA ARG A 639 -7.22 -8.75 20.57
C ARG A 639 -8.47 -9.20 19.82
N ILE A 640 -8.99 -8.36 18.92
CA ILE A 640 -10.06 -8.76 17.98
C ILE A 640 -9.56 -9.86 17.04
N ARG A 641 -8.40 -9.68 16.38
CA ARG A 641 -7.82 -10.67 15.45
C ARG A 641 -7.57 -12.03 16.10
N SER A 642 -7.17 -12.05 17.38
CA SER A 642 -6.90 -13.28 18.14
C SER A 642 -8.10 -13.83 18.92
N GLY A 643 -9.28 -13.19 18.86
CA GLY A 643 -10.47 -13.60 19.61
C GLY A 643 -10.40 -13.35 21.13
N ARG A 644 -9.42 -12.58 21.62
CA ARG A 644 -9.15 -12.31 23.04
C ARG A 644 -10.03 -11.21 23.63
N ILE A 645 -11.33 -11.43 23.57
CA ILE A 645 -12.39 -10.48 23.96
C ILE A 645 -12.99 -10.93 25.30
N SER A 646 -12.92 -10.07 26.32
CA SER A 646 -13.50 -10.36 27.64
C SER A 646 -15.04 -10.25 27.60
N GLN A 647 -15.73 -10.91 28.53
CA GLN A 647 -17.21 -10.88 28.61
C GLN A 647 -17.78 -9.45 28.65
N SER A 648 -17.09 -8.49 29.28
CA SER A 648 -17.46 -7.07 29.31
C SER A 648 -17.18 -6.30 28.01
N GLU A 649 -16.35 -6.82 27.12
CA GLU A 649 -16.03 -6.21 25.81
C GLU A 649 -16.89 -6.77 24.66
N TRP A 650 -17.57 -7.89 24.87
CA TRP A 650 -18.51 -8.44 23.87
C TRP A 650 -19.71 -7.53 23.62
N GLU A 651 -20.18 -6.78 24.62
CA GLU A 651 -21.24 -5.79 24.46
C GLU A 651 -20.75 -4.59 23.60
N PRO A 652 -19.64 -3.89 23.94
CA PRO A 652 -19.00 -2.92 23.05
C PRO A 652 -18.69 -3.43 21.63
N LEU A 653 -18.23 -4.69 21.49
CA LEU A 653 -17.96 -5.28 20.19
C LEU A 653 -19.25 -5.49 19.39
N THR A 654 -20.30 -6.04 20.00
CA THR A 654 -21.60 -6.25 19.35
C THR A 654 -22.21 -4.91 18.93
N MET A 655 -22.15 -3.89 19.80
CA MET A 655 -22.55 -2.53 19.46
C MET A 655 -21.73 -1.95 18.30
N ALA A 656 -20.42 -2.18 18.26
CA ALA A 656 -19.57 -1.76 17.15
C ALA A 656 -19.88 -2.52 15.84
N ILE A 657 -20.16 -3.82 15.90
CA ILE A 657 -20.58 -4.63 14.74
C ILE A 657 -21.91 -4.10 14.19
N SER A 658 -22.92 -3.89 15.03
CA SER A 658 -24.20 -3.31 14.63
C SER A 658 -24.02 -1.90 14.04
N SER A 659 -23.27 -1.04 14.72
CA SER A 659 -23.01 0.32 14.23
C SER A 659 -22.25 0.34 12.90
N LEU A 660 -21.32 -0.58 12.66
CA LEU A 660 -20.57 -0.68 11.40
C LEU A 660 -21.38 -1.31 10.27
N ALA A 661 -22.25 -2.29 10.58
CA ALA A 661 -23.13 -2.93 9.59
C ALA A 661 -24.19 -1.97 9.02
N GLU A 662 -24.55 -0.92 9.77
CA GLU A 662 -25.42 0.17 9.30
C GLU A 662 -24.68 1.22 8.44
N LEU A 663 -23.33 1.21 8.40
CA LEU A 663 -22.57 2.18 7.61
C LEU A 663 -22.47 1.74 6.14
N PRO A 664 -22.73 2.63 5.17
CA PRO A 664 -22.62 2.32 3.75
C PRO A 664 -21.15 2.37 3.26
N ILE A 665 -20.28 1.55 3.86
CA ILE A 665 -18.87 1.41 3.48
C ILE A 665 -18.70 0.15 2.63
N PHE A 666 -18.24 0.32 1.39
CA PHE A 666 -18.04 -0.73 0.41
C PHE A 666 -16.55 -0.91 0.16
N ILE A 667 -16.03 -2.12 0.37
CA ILE A 667 -14.59 -2.42 0.27
C ILE A 667 -14.34 -3.38 -0.89
N ASP A 668 -13.37 -3.01 -1.73
CA ASP A 668 -12.83 -3.83 -2.81
C ASP A 668 -11.34 -4.08 -2.54
N ASP A 669 -10.97 -5.35 -2.40
CA ASP A 669 -9.59 -5.81 -2.17
C ASP A 669 -8.99 -6.53 -3.40
N THR A 670 -9.43 -6.16 -4.61
CA THR A 670 -8.84 -6.64 -5.88
C THR A 670 -7.43 -6.04 -6.07
N PRO A 671 -6.36 -6.86 -6.14
CA PRO A 671 -5.00 -6.35 -6.41
C PRO A 671 -4.88 -5.84 -7.84
N ASN A 672 -3.94 -4.90 -8.05
CA ASN A 672 -3.54 -4.36 -9.36
C ASN A 672 -4.69 -3.76 -10.23
N ILE A 673 -5.83 -3.39 -9.62
CA ILE A 673 -7.00 -2.87 -10.33
C ILE A 673 -6.66 -1.63 -11.19
N THR A 674 -7.18 -1.59 -12.40
CA THR A 674 -7.04 -0.44 -13.31
C THR A 674 -7.99 0.70 -12.91
N VAL A 675 -7.67 1.93 -13.35
CA VAL A 675 -8.58 3.08 -13.13
C VAL A 675 -9.92 2.90 -13.88
N THR A 676 -9.94 2.12 -14.96
CA THR A 676 -11.16 1.84 -15.74
C THR A 676 -12.11 0.92 -14.99
N GLU A 677 -11.62 -0.18 -14.44
CA GLU A 677 -12.43 -1.10 -13.62
C GLU A 677 -12.92 -0.41 -12.34
N MET A 678 -12.03 0.34 -11.66
CA MET A 678 -12.38 1.16 -10.50
C MET A 678 -13.53 2.12 -10.82
N ARG A 679 -13.48 2.77 -12.00
CA ARG A 679 -14.52 3.65 -12.52
C ARG A 679 -15.84 2.91 -12.77
N SER A 680 -15.84 1.74 -13.41
CA SER A 680 -17.07 0.96 -13.62
C SER A 680 -17.70 0.54 -12.28
N LYS A 681 -16.90 0.01 -11.34
CA LYS A 681 -17.38 -0.36 -9.99
C LYS A 681 -17.93 0.83 -9.20
N ALA A 682 -17.26 1.99 -9.23
CA ALA A 682 -17.72 3.21 -8.55
C ALA A 682 -19.02 3.77 -9.15
N ARG A 683 -19.17 3.74 -10.49
CA ARG A 683 -20.44 4.11 -11.16
C ARG A 683 -21.59 3.19 -10.76
N ARG A 684 -21.36 1.87 -10.76
CA ARG A 684 -22.40 0.89 -10.39
C ARG A 684 -22.88 1.15 -8.96
N LEU A 685 -21.96 1.35 -8.03
CA LEU A 685 -22.29 1.70 -6.64
C LEU A 685 -23.09 3.01 -6.55
N GLN A 686 -22.70 4.05 -7.29
CA GLN A 686 -23.45 5.31 -7.33
C GLN A 686 -24.89 5.09 -7.87
N ALA A 687 -25.07 4.26 -8.89
CA ALA A 687 -26.39 3.94 -9.44
C ALA A 687 -27.26 3.12 -8.48
N GLU A 688 -26.70 2.09 -7.83
CA GLU A 688 -27.37 1.24 -6.85
C GLU A 688 -27.82 2.04 -5.61
N ASN A 689 -27.05 3.04 -5.20
CA ASN A 689 -27.33 3.89 -4.02
C ASN A 689 -28.07 5.21 -4.35
N GLY A 690 -28.81 5.27 -5.45
CA GLY A 690 -29.72 6.39 -5.75
C GLY A 690 -29.04 7.65 -6.32
N GLY A 691 -27.88 7.50 -6.95
CA GLY A 691 -27.18 8.58 -7.67
C GLY A 691 -26.13 9.34 -6.85
N VAL A 692 -25.99 9.09 -5.55
CA VAL A 692 -25.09 9.84 -4.66
C VAL A 692 -24.03 8.92 -4.03
N LEU A 693 -22.78 9.24 -4.31
CA LEU A 693 -21.60 8.68 -3.63
C LEU A 693 -20.95 9.80 -2.78
N GLY A 694 -20.38 9.43 -1.63
CA GLY A 694 -19.80 10.35 -0.65
C GLY A 694 -18.29 10.50 -0.75
N LEU A 695 -17.57 9.39 -0.86
CA LEU A 695 -16.10 9.38 -0.94
C LEU A 695 -15.61 8.15 -1.72
N ILE A 696 -14.53 8.33 -2.48
CA ILE A 696 -13.70 7.22 -2.99
C ILE A 696 -12.34 7.30 -2.27
N LEU A 697 -11.91 6.19 -1.66
CA LEU A 697 -10.61 6.06 -0.98
C LEU A 697 -9.75 5.00 -1.71
N ILE A 698 -8.46 5.28 -1.93
CA ILE A 698 -7.53 4.40 -2.66
C ILE A 698 -6.24 4.22 -1.85
N ASP A 699 -5.90 2.97 -1.51
CA ASP A 699 -4.79 2.59 -0.62
C ASP A 699 -3.89 1.53 -1.28
N TYR A 700 -2.78 1.84 -1.97
CA TYR A 700 -2.21 3.16 -2.25
C TYR A 700 -1.88 3.34 -3.75
N LEU A 701 -1.77 4.59 -4.21
CA LEU A 701 -1.73 4.93 -5.64
C LEU A 701 -0.56 4.28 -6.40
N GLN A 702 0.59 4.09 -5.74
CA GLN A 702 1.76 3.40 -6.32
C GLN A 702 1.63 1.86 -6.42
N LEU A 703 0.45 1.25 -6.21
CA LEU A 703 0.15 -0.16 -6.55
C LEU A 703 -0.78 -0.32 -7.76
N MET A 704 -1.25 0.77 -8.37
CA MET A 704 -2.04 0.67 -9.59
C MET A 704 -1.15 0.30 -10.79
N GLU A 705 -1.71 -0.46 -11.73
CA GLU A 705 -1.06 -0.82 -12.99
C GLU A 705 -1.52 0.07 -14.16
N GLY A 706 -0.65 0.15 -15.15
CA GLY A 706 -0.93 0.73 -16.44
C GLY A 706 0.17 0.40 -17.46
N ALA A 707 -0.24 0.18 -18.71
CA ALA A 707 0.59 -0.36 -19.79
C ALA A 707 1.76 0.54 -20.29
N SER A 708 2.76 0.84 -19.46
CA SER A 708 3.95 1.64 -19.82
C SER A 708 5.14 1.30 -18.92
N ASP A 709 6.34 1.14 -19.51
CA ASP A 709 7.60 0.90 -18.79
C ASP A 709 8.07 2.08 -17.90
N ASN A 710 7.42 3.25 -17.96
CA ASN A 710 7.87 4.48 -17.28
C ASN A 710 6.92 4.87 -16.14
N ARG A 711 7.20 4.37 -14.94
CA ARG A 711 6.39 4.51 -13.70
C ARG A 711 5.92 5.95 -13.40
N VAL A 712 6.71 6.96 -13.78
CA VAL A 712 6.38 8.39 -13.60
C VAL A 712 5.31 8.89 -14.59
N GLN A 713 5.38 8.48 -15.86
CA GLN A 713 4.34 8.79 -16.85
C GLN A 713 3.04 8.03 -16.53
N GLU A 714 3.18 6.80 -16.02
CA GLU A 714 2.08 5.98 -15.49
C GLU A 714 1.36 6.67 -14.33
N LEU A 715 2.09 7.11 -13.29
CA LEU A 715 1.58 7.89 -12.16
C LEU A 715 0.83 9.16 -12.60
N SER A 716 1.41 9.91 -13.54
CA SER A 716 0.79 11.13 -14.10
C SER A 716 -0.52 10.84 -14.86
N ARG A 717 -0.58 9.71 -15.57
CA ARG A 717 -1.81 9.23 -16.23
C ARG A 717 -2.86 8.81 -15.19
N ILE A 718 -2.45 8.06 -14.15
CA ILE A 718 -3.32 7.61 -13.06
C ILE A 718 -3.96 8.82 -12.35
N THR A 719 -3.17 9.80 -11.89
CA THR A 719 -3.70 10.99 -11.20
C THR A 719 -4.68 11.77 -12.06
N ARG A 720 -4.42 11.91 -13.36
CA ARG A 720 -5.34 12.57 -14.29
C ARG A 720 -6.64 11.79 -14.49
N SER A 721 -6.54 10.46 -14.63
CA SER A 721 -7.70 9.58 -14.76
C SER A 721 -8.56 9.55 -13.48
N LEU A 722 -7.95 9.70 -12.30
CA LEU A 722 -8.61 9.86 -11.01
C LEU A 722 -9.26 11.25 -10.84
N LYS A 723 -8.63 12.34 -11.28
CA LYS A 723 -9.30 13.66 -11.31
C LYS A 723 -10.47 13.69 -12.30
N GLY A 724 -10.35 12.96 -13.42
CA GLY A 724 -11.47 12.71 -14.34
C GLY A 724 -12.62 11.96 -13.66
N LEU A 725 -12.31 10.88 -12.93
CA LEU A 725 -13.28 10.11 -12.14
C LEU A 725 -13.98 10.99 -11.08
N ALA A 726 -13.22 11.80 -10.34
CA ALA A 726 -13.76 12.70 -9.31
C ALA A 726 -14.80 13.67 -9.88
N ARG A 727 -14.45 14.36 -10.99
CA ARG A 727 -15.33 15.29 -11.70
C ARG A 727 -16.57 14.60 -12.28
N GLU A 728 -16.38 13.46 -12.91
CA GLU A 728 -17.45 12.73 -13.58
C GLU A 728 -18.53 12.24 -12.60
N LEU A 729 -18.14 11.70 -11.44
CA LEU A 729 -19.09 11.20 -10.45
C LEU A 729 -19.58 12.30 -9.49
N SER A 730 -18.93 13.48 -9.50
CA SER A 730 -19.12 14.57 -8.53
C SER A 730 -18.85 14.15 -7.08
N VAL A 731 -17.68 13.52 -6.86
CA VAL A 731 -17.28 12.84 -5.63
C VAL A 731 -15.83 13.20 -5.28
N PRO A 732 -15.48 13.49 -4.02
CA PRO A 732 -14.08 13.60 -3.61
C PRO A 732 -13.36 12.25 -3.75
N VAL A 733 -12.17 12.26 -4.32
CA VAL A 733 -11.29 11.09 -4.42
C VAL A 733 -10.07 11.31 -3.53
N ILE A 734 -9.92 10.51 -2.47
CA ILE A 734 -8.73 10.48 -1.63
C ILE A 734 -7.82 9.35 -2.10
N ALA A 735 -6.63 9.71 -2.58
CA ALA A 735 -5.58 8.76 -2.91
C ALA A 735 -4.44 8.84 -1.90
N LEU A 736 -4.05 7.69 -1.34
CA LEU A 736 -2.86 7.60 -0.51
C LEU A 736 -1.62 7.53 -1.41
N SER A 737 -0.59 8.26 -1.02
CA SER A 737 0.69 8.28 -1.70
C SER A 737 1.84 8.13 -0.72
N GLN A 738 2.81 7.31 -1.07
CA GLN A 738 4.07 7.22 -0.32
C GLN A 738 4.97 8.44 -0.59
N LEU A 739 5.53 9.03 0.48
CA LEU A 739 6.59 10.04 0.39
C LEU A 739 7.95 9.41 0.10
N SER A 740 8.75 10.09 -0.71
CA SER A 740 10.13 9.74 -1.02
C SER A 740 11.04 9.83 0.22
N ARG A 741 12.22 9.19 0.14
CA ARG A 741 13.16 9.08 1.27
C ARG A 741 14.01 10.34 1.48
N SER A 742 13.92 11.35 0.60
CA SER A 742 14.65 12.63 0.73
C SER A 742 14.26 13.44 1.98
N VAL A 743 13.08 13.19 2.56
CA VAL A 743 12.67 13.74 3.85
C VAL A 743 13.68 13.40 4.96
N GLU A 744 14.25 12.20 4.92
CA GLU A 744 15.05 11.63 6.01
C GLU A 744 16.52 12.02 5.98
N SER A 745 17.05 12.55 4.86
CA SER A 745 18.39 13.14 4.82
C SER A 745 18.43 14.61 5.28
N ARG A 746 17.31 15.33 5.21
CA ARG A 746 17.22 16.75 5.61
C ARG A 746 17.36 16.93 7.13
N THR A 747 17.87 18.07 7.58
CA THR A 747 17.89 18.44 9.01
C THR A 747 16.48 18.63 9.57
N ASN A 748 15.61 19.29 8.81
CA ASN A 748 14.18 19.36 9.11
C ASN A 748 13.44 18.21 8.40
N LYS A 749 12.90 17.26 9.17
CA LYS A 749 12.18 16.07 8.67
C LYS A 749 10.72 16.35 8.29
N ARG A 750 10.24 17.59 8.31
CA ARG A 750 8.88 17.95 7.88
C ARG A 750 8.76 17.76 6.36
N PRO A 751 7.81 16.94 5.86
CA PRO A 751 7.57 16.76 4.43
C PRO A 751 7.25 18.06 3.69
N MET A 752 7.69 18.14 2.44
CA MET A 752 7.43 19.26 1.52
C MET A 752 6.87 18.71 0.20
N LEU A 753 6.24 19.54 -0.64
CA LEU A 753 5.73 19.11 -1.96
C LEU A 753 6.79 18.39 -2.81
N SER A 754 8.06 18.79 -2.69
CA SER A 754 9.18 18.10 -3.34
C SER A 754 9.37 16.64 -2.94
N ASP A 755 8.89 16.20 -1.78
CA ASP A 755 9.04 14.81 -1.32
C ASP A 755 7.91 13.89 -1.84
N LEU A 756 6.87 14.45 -2.46
CA LEU A 756 5.96 13.70 -3.32
C LEU A 756 6.53 13.47 -4.73
N ARG A 757 7.65 14.12 -5.07
CA ARG A 757 8.21 14.11 -6.44
C ARG A 757 9.28 13.05 -6.61
N GLU A 758 9.24 12.43 -7.79
CA GLU A 758 10.42 11.83 -8.44
C GLU A 758 10.99 12.73 -9.55
N SER A 759 10.54 13.98 -9.67
CA SER A 759 11.04 14.98 -10.62
C SER A 759 12.12 15.88 -10.00
N GLY A 760 13.19 16.09 -10.76
CA GLY A 760 14.24 17.03 -10.40
C GLY A 760 13.99 18.46 -10.85
N CYS A 761 14.91 19.34 -10.53
CA CYS A 761 14.80 20.79 -10.72
C CYS A 761 16.10 21.37 -11.32
N LEU A 762 16.02 22.59 -11.84
CA LEU A 762 17.13 23.31 -12.49
C LEU A 762 17.59 24.50 -11.64
N THR A 763 18.85 24.91 -11.74
CA THR A 763 19.33 26.12 -11.04
C THR A 763 18.82 27.42 -11.66
N GLY A 764 18.85 28.50 -10.87
CA GLY A 764 18.31 29.81 -11.26
C GLY A 764 18.97 30.47 -12.48
N ASP A 765 20.20 30.09 -12.81
CA ASP A 765 20.94 30.52 -14.01
C ASP A 765 20.57 29.74 -15.28
N SER A 766 19.74 28.69 -15.19
CA SER A 766 19.27 27.94 -16.35
C SER A 766 18.38 28.81 -17.25
N LEU A 767 18.83 29.02 -18.48
CA LEU A 767 18.24 29.84 -19.53
C LEU A 767 17.12 29.10 -20.26
N VAL A 768 15.89 29.56 -20.10
CA VAL A 768 14.71 29.06 -20.80
C VAL A 768 14.49 29.88 -22.07
N THR A 769 14.32 29.22 -23.21
CA THR A 769 14.06 29.90 -24.49
C THR A 769 12.56 30.16 -24.65
N LEU A 770 12.16 31.44 -24.61
CA LEU A 770 10.78 31.87 -24.89
C LEU A 770 10.46 31.70 -26.38
N ALA A 771 9.31 31.12 -26.70
CA ALA A 771 8.97 30.74 -28.07
C ALA A 771 8.37 31.87 -28.94
N ASP A 772 7.86 32.94 -28.31
CA ASP A 772 7.34 34.14 -28.98
C ASP A 772 8.45 35.11 -29.44
N THR A 773 9.50 35.23 -28.65
CA THR A 773 10.54 36.26 -28.75
C THR A 773 11.92 35.68 -29.09
N GLY A 774 12.11 34.36 -28.92
CA GLY A 774 13.42 33.71 -29.03
C GLY A 774 14.41 34.09 -27.94
N LEU A 775 14.00 34.89 -26.96
CA LEU A 775 14.85 35.35 -25.87
C LEU A 775 15.14 34.20 -24.90
N GLN A 776 16.40 34.12 -24.47
CA GLN A 776 16.84 33.20 -23.42
C GLN A 776 16.83 33.93 -22.08
N VAL A 777 15.95 33.51 -21.18
CA VAL A 777 15.72 34.17 -19.88
C VAL A 777 16.07 33.20 -18.74
N PRO A 778 16.87 33.61 -17.73
CA PRO A 778 17.13 32.78 -16.56
C PRO A 778 15.82 32.38 -15.85
N ILE A 779 15.67 31.11 -15.49
CA ILE A 779 14.45 30.57 -14.86
C ILE A 779 14.07 31.31 -13.57
N LYS A 780 15.06 31.84 -12.82
CA LYS A 780 14.82 32.68 -11.63
C LYS A 780 14.10 34.01 -11.94
N GLU A 781 14.17 34.51 -13.17
CA GLU A 781 13.50 35.75 -13.60
C GLU A 781 12.09 35.47 -14.15
N LEU A 782 11.72 34.20 -14.27
CA LEU A 782 10.40 33.74 -14.68
C LEU A 782 9.49 33.42 -13.49
N ILE A 783 10.03 33.36 -12.26
CA ILE A 783 9.26 33.09 -11.02
C ILE A 783 8.03 34.01 -10.92
N SER A 784 6.90 33.43 -10.52
CA SER A 784 5.61 34.14 -10.37
C SER A 784 5.03 34.73 -11.66
N LYS A 785 5.58 34.39 -12.83
CA LYS A 785 4.96 34.65 -14.14
C LYS A 785 4.24 33.40 -14.64
N SER A 786 3.17 33.60 -15.39
CA SER A 786 2.34 32.56 -16.00
C SER A 786 1.85 33.03 -17.37
N GLY A 787 1.44 32.09 -18.22
CA GLY A 787 0.88 32.39 -19.55
C GLY A 787 1.91 32.68 -20.65
N PHE A 788 3.21 32.52 -20.38
CA PHE A 788 4.26 32.76 -21.38
C PHE A 788 4.58 31.48 -22.19
N PRO A 789 4.90 31.60 -23.50
CA PRO A 789 5.17 30.45 -24.36
C PRO A 789 6.64 30.00 -24.29
N VAL A 790 6.87 28.68 -24.23
CA VAL A 790 8.19 28.05 -24.32
C VAL A 790 8.19 26.97 -25.39
N TRP A 791 9.39 26.60 -25.85
CA TRP A 791 9.57 25.43 -26.71
C TRP A 791 9.51 24.16 -25.87
N ALA A 792 8.70 23.20 -26.32
CA ALA A 792 8.57 21.87 -25.73
C ALA A 792 8.50 20.81 -26.84
N LEU A 793 9.06 19.63 -26.59
CA LEU A 793 9.09 18.52 -27.53
C LEU A 793 7.78 17.72 -27.45
N ASN A 794 7.16 17.43 -28.59
CA ASN A 794 6.10 16.45 -28.68
C ASN A 794 6.71 15.06 -28.95
N GLU A 795 6.70 14.18 -27.93
CA GLU A 795 7.30 12.84 -27.99
C GLU A 795 6.74 11.93 -29.10
N LYS A 796 5.52 12.20 -29.60
CA LYS A 796 4.91 11.42 -30.69
C LYS A 796 5.37 11.84 -32.07
N THR A 797 5.68 13.12 -32.25
CA THR A 797 6.06 13.71 -33.54
C THR A 797 7.56 13.96 -33.65
N MET A 798 8.29 13.96 -32.52
CA MET A 798 9.68 14.36 -32.36
C MET A 798 9.96 15.78 -32.89
N LYS A 799 8.94 16.65 -32.80
CA LYS A 799 8.97 18.06 -33.19
C LYS A 799 8.85 18.99 -32.01
N LEU A 800 9.42 20.18 -32.15
CA LEU A 800 9.29 21.23 -31.14
C LEU A 800 8.03 22.04 -31.41
N GLU A 801 7.15 22.07 -30.41
CA GLU A 801 5.86 22.76 -30.44
C GLU A 801 5.85 23.86 -29.37
N ILE A 802 5.01 24.88 -29.60
CA ILE A 802 4.84 25.98 -28.65
C ILE A 802 3.91 25.51 -27.54
N ALA A 803 4.38 25.55 -26.29
CA ALA A 803 3.59 25.20 -25.12
C ALA A 803 3.55 26.37 -24.12
N ILE A 804 2.39 26.60 -23.52
CA ILE A 804 2.19 27.71 -22.57
C ILE A 804 2.57 27.26 -21.17
N VAL A 805 3.45 28.00 -20.51
CA VAL A 805 3.82 27.77 -19.11
C VAL A 805 2.72 28.29 -18.20
N SER A 806 2.15 27.44 -17.35
CA SER A 806 1.10 27.87 -16.41
C SER A 806 1.64 28.39 -15.08
N ASN A 807 2.84 27.98 -14.66
CA ASN A 807 3.47 28.44 -13.42
C ASN A 807 5.01 28.24 -13.45
N ALA A 808 5.72 29.10 -12.73
CA ALA A 808 7.18 29.08 -12.56
C ALA A 808 7.51 29.38 -11.08
N PHE A 809 8.25 28.49 -10.41
CA PHE A 809 8.39 28.54 -8.95
C PHE A 809 9.75 28.04 -8.44
N SER A 810 10.15 28.54 -7.27
CA SER A 810 11.28 28.00 -6.51
C SER A 810 10.88 26.72 -5.78
N THR A 811 11.84 25.80 -5.65
CA THR A 811 11.66 24.51 -4.99
C THR A 811 12.62 24.32 -3.80
N GLY A 812 13.29 25.40 -3.38
CA GLY A 812 14.26 25.42 -2.28
C GLY A 812 15.69 25.08 -2.69
N ILE A 813 16.59 25.05 -1.70
CA ILE A 813 18.01 24.73 -1.88
C ILE A 813 18.19 23.21 -1.95
N LYS A 814 18.91 22.71 -2.97
CA LYS A 814 19.17 21.27 -3.18
C LYS A 814 20.57 21.03 -3.76
N PRO A 815 21.14 19.82 -3.62
CA PRO A 815 22.38 19.43 -4.29
C PRO A 815 22.24 19.47 -5.82
N VAL A 816 23.24 20.07 -6.47
CA VAL A 816 23.26 20.32 -7.93
C VAL A 816 24.45 19.61 -8.56
N PHE A 817 24.28 19.20 -9.81
CA PHE A 817 25.32 18.62 -10.65
C PHE A 817 25.36 19.37 -11.99
N THR A 818 26.57 19.71 -12.45
CA THR A 818 26.81 20.25 -13.79
C THR A 818 26.95 19.10 -14.78
N LEU A 819 26.01 18.97 -15.72
CA LEU A 819 26.12 18.12 -16.90
C LEU A 819 26.72 18.94 -18.05
N THR A 820 27.74 18.41 -18.72
CA THR A 820 28.37 19.01 -19.90
C THR A 820 28.31 18.06 -21.10
N THR A 821 27.82 18.53 -22.25
CA THR A 821 27.78 17.77 -23.51
C THR A 821 29.00 18.05 -24.39
N ARG A 822 29.23 17.21 -25.39
CA ARG A 822 30.36 17.28 -26.32
C ARG A 822 30.33 18.52 -27.23
N LEU A 823 29.16 19.02 -27.59
CA LEU A 823 28.97 20.33 -28.23
C LEU A 823 29.13 21.52 -27.27
N GLY A 824 29.55 21.28 -26.02
CA GLY A 824 29.83 22.31 -25.02
C GLY A 824 28.59 22.90 -24.35
N ARG A 825 27.40 22.31 -24.53
CA ARG A 825 26.22 22.69 -23.76
C ARG A 825 26.41 22.29 -22.30
N LYS A 826 25.96 23.15 -21.38
CA LYS A 826 26.03 22.90 -19.94
C LYS A 826 24.68 23.18 -19.32
N ILE A 827 24.26 22.33 -18.38
CA ILE A 827 23.08 22.55 -17.55
C ILE A 827 23.34 22.05 -16.13
N ARG A 828 22.74 22.73 -15.17
CA ARG A 828 22.94 22.53 -13.75
C ARG A 828 21.61 22.09 -13.14
N ALA A 829 21.56 20.86 -12.65
CA ALA A 829 20.32 20.20 -12.27
C ALA A 829 20.50 19.27 -11.07
N THR A 830 19.41 18.92 -10.39
CA THR A 830 19.43 17.92 -9.31
C THR A 830 19.60 16.49 -9.86
N THR A 831 20.07 15.55 -9.04
CA THR A 831 20.33 14.15 -9.45
C THR A 831 19.13 13.45 -10.08
N ASN A 832 17.93 13.70 -9.57
CA ASN A 832 16.67 13.16 -10.07
C ASN A 832 16.09 13.92 -11.28
N HIS A 833 16.78 14.95 -11.80
CA HIS A 833 16.33 15.67 -12.99
C HIS A 833 16.50 14.80 -14.23
N LYS A 834 15.45 14.67 -15.05
CA LYS A 834 15.44 13.77 -16.21
C LYS A 834 15.84 14.47 -17.51
N PHE A 835 16.60 13.75 -18.32
CA PHE A 835 17.01 14.14 -19.68
C PHE A 835 16.56 13.07 -20.66
N LEU A 836 16.11 13.49 -21.84
CA LEU A 836 15.66 12.57 -22.88
C LEU A 836 16.87 11.91 -23.54
N THR A 837 16.94 10.58 -23.47
CA THR A 837 17.93 9.73 -24.18
C THR A 837 17.26 8.94 -25.30
N ILE A 838 18.03 8.28 -26.16
CA ILE A 838 17.51 7.37 -27.20
C ILE A 838 16.65 6.24 -26.61
N GLN A 839 16.88 5.87 -25.34
CA GLN A 839 16.12 4.85 -24.59
C GLN A 839 14.98 5.47 -23.75
N GLY A 840 14.58 6.72 -24.03
CA GLY A 840 13.61 7.47 -23.24
C GLY A 840 14.25 8.32 -22.12
N TRP A 841 13.41 8.84 -21.22
CA TRP A 841 13.82 9.76 -20.15
C TRP A 841 14.60 9.04 -19.03
N LYS A 842 15.85 9.45 -18.79
CA LYS A 842 16.70 8.96 -17.68
C LYS A 842 17.08 10.10 -16.73
N ARG A 843 17.25 9.79 -15.44
CA ARG A 843 17.70 10.73 -14.41
C ARG A 843 19.18 11.05 -14.56
N LEU A 844 19.61 12.21 -14.09
CA LEU A 844 21.02 12.65 -14.12
C LEU A 844 21.95 11.66 -13.39
N ASP A 845 21.50 11.01 -12.33
CA ASP A 845 22.26 9.97 -11.61
C ASP A 845 22.28 8.59 -12.30
N GLU A 846 21.45 8.37 -13.33
CA GLU A 846 21.46 7.16 -14.18
C GLU A 846 22.30 7.34 -15.46
N LEU A 847 22.78 8.56 -15.73
CA LEU A 847 23.52 8.92 -16.94
C LEU A 847 25.04 8.74 -16.73
N ASN A 848 25.67 8.07 -17.71
CA ASN A 848 27.12 7.90 -17.77
C ASN A 848 27.72 8.72 -18.93
N GLY A 849 29.01 9.01 -18.85
CA GLY A 849 29.76 9.62 -19.95
C GLY A 849 29.63 8.80 -21.24
N GLY A 850 29.41 9.48 -22.36
CA GLY A 850 29.10 8.88 -23.67
C GLY A 850 27.61 8.61 -23.92
N CYS A 851 26.72 8.82 -22.95
CA CYS A 851 25.28 8.69 -23.20
C CYS A 851 24.75 9.86 -24.05
N PRO A 852 24.01 9.63 -25.16
CA PRO A 852 23.43 10.69 -25.97
C PRO A 852 22.13 11.23 -25.38
N ILE A 853 22.03 12.56 -25.28
CA ILE A 853 20.82 13.29 -24.87
C ILE A 853 20.27 14.20 -25.97
N ALA A 854 18.97 14.48 -25.92
CA ALA A 854 18.28 15.28 -26.93
C ALA A 854 18.55 16.79 -26.75
N LEU A 855 19.07 17.40 -27.82
CA LEU A 855 19.24 18.84 -28.00
C LEU A 855 18.31 19.34 -29.13
N PRO A 856 17.75 20.56 -29.06
CA PRO A 856 17.01 21.15 -30.16
C PRO A 856 17.94 21.43 -31.36
N GLY A 857 17.50 21.03 -32.56
CA GLY A 857 18.20 21.20 -33.84
C GLY A 857 17.96 20.02 -34.78
N SER A 858 17.80 20.28 -36.08
CA SER A 858 17.53 19.22 -37.07
C SER A 858 18.80 18.66 -37.73
N THR A 859 18.88 17.34 -37.79
CA THR A 859 19.89 16.58 -38.57
C THR A 859 19.26 15.53 -39.48
N ILE A 860 17.94 15.30 -39.39
CA ILE A 860 17.19 14.28 -40.11
C ILE A 860 15.89 14.92 -40.65
N GLU A 861 15.52 14.60 -41.90
CA GLU A 861 14.21 14.98 -42.44
C GLU A 861 13.10 14.34 -41.58
N ASN A 862 12.34 15.17 -40.85
CA ASN A 862 11.28 14.87 -39.87
C ASN A 862 11.64 14.88 -38.37
N SER A 863 12.82 15.35 -37.93
CA SER A 863 13.14 15.52 -36.49
C SER A 863 13.70 16.91 -36.17
N ASP A 864 13.14 17.59 -35.17
CA ASP A 864 13.63 18.89 -34.66
C ASP A 864 14.64 18.73 -33.51
N ILE A 865 15.05 17.50 -33.21
CA ILE A 865 16.03 17.16 -32.19
C ILE A 865 17.20 16.36 -32.74
N ASN A 866 18.37 16.68 -32.19
CA ASN A 866 19.67 16.07 -32.46
C ASN A 866 20.20 15.42 -31.17
N TRP A 867 21.02 14.38 -31.31
CA TRP A 867 21.57 13.63 -30.18
C TRP A 867 23.03 14.03 -29.95
N ASP A 868 23.38 14.43 -28.73
CA ASP A 868 24.76 14.76 -28.36
C ASP A 868 25.20 14.07 -27.07
N GLU A 869 26.46 13.66 -27.03
CA GLU A 869 27.03 12.83 -25.97
C GLU A 869 27.38 13.65 -24.74
N ILE A 870 27.09 13.10 -23.55
CA ILE A 870 27.56 13.64 -22.27
C ILE A 870 29.07 13.42 -22.14
N VAL A 871 29.83 14.48 -21.91
CA VAL A 871 31.28 14.43 -21.64
C VAL A 871 31.55 14.25 -20.15
N SER A 872 30.81 14.96 -19.30
CA SER A 872 30.98 14.88 -17.85
C SER A 872 29.71 15.26 -17.08
N ILE A 873 29.59 14.69 -15.89
CA ILE A 873 28.63 15.05 -14.86
C ILE A 873 29.45 15.23 -13.58
N ILE A 874 29.41 16.42 -12.96
CA ILE A 874 30.26 16.79 -11.83
C ILE A 874 29.39 17.40 -10.72
N PRO A 875 29.53 16.98 -9.44
CA PRO A 875 28.86 17.64 -8.32
C PRO A 875 29.23 19.12 -8.22
N ASP A 876 28.26 19.98 -7.96
CA ASP A 876 28.38 21.44 -8.06
C ASP A 876 27.67 22.16 -6.89
N GLY A 877 27.84 21.62 -5.68
CA GLY A 877 27.37 22.22 -4.42
C GLY A 877 25.86 22.10 -4.18
N GLU A 878 25.34 22.95 -3.31
CA GLU A 878 23.91 23.13 -3.07
C GLU A 878 23.49 24.55 -3.45
N GLU A 879 22.40 24.69 -4.20
CA GLU A 879 21.89 26.00 -4.65
C GLU A 879 20.35 25.97 -4.69
N GLU A 880 19.72 27.16 -4.68
CA GLU A 880 18.28 27.28 -4.92
C GLU A 880 17.93 26.83 -6.35
N VAL A 881 16.96 25.92 -6.45
CA VAL A 881 16.54 25.30 -7.71
C VAL A 881 15.05 25.49 -7.97
N PHE A 882 14.72 25.66 -9.24
CA PHE A 882 13.44 26.13 -9.78
C PHE A 882 12.88 25.12 -10.78
N ASP A 883 11.59 25.24 -11.09
CA ASP A 883 10.91 24.38 -12.06
C ASP A 883 9.83 25.16 -12.84
N LEU A 884 9.51 24.70 -14.05
CA LEU A 884 8.49 25.27 -14.93
C LEU A 884 7.38 24.27 -15.23
N THR A 885 6.14 24.74 -15.11
CA THR A 885 4.96 23.94 -15.46
C THR A 885 4.56 24.10 -16.92
N VAL A 886 4.72 23.05 -17.71
CA VAL A 886 4.15 22.91 -19.06
C VAL A 886 3.03 21.85 -19.04
N PRO A 887 1.73 22.24 -19.10
CA PRO A 887 0.60 21.31 -18.89
C PRO A 887 0.31 20.31 -20.02
N SER A 888 0.74 20.60 -21.26
CA SER A 888 0.42 19.77 -22.44
C SER A 888 1.48 18.71 -22.71
N LEU A 889 2.74 19.14 -22.85
CA LEU A 889 3.86 18.31 -23.29
C LEU A 889 4.79 17.85 -22.15
N HIS A 890 4.61 18.40 -20.94
CA HIS A 890 5.34 18.00 -19.73
C HIS A 890 6.89 18.03 -19.83
N ASN A 891 7.41 18.81 -20.76
CA ASN A 891 8.83 19.10 -20.92
C ASN A 891 9.00 20.53 -21.48
N PHE A 892 10.22 21.05 -21.46
CA PHE A 892 10.60 22.33 -22.07
C PHE A 892 12.07 22.31 -22.51
N VAL A 893 12.53 23.39 -23.15
CA VAL A 893 13.93 23.60 -23.53
C VAL A 893 14.61 24.57 -22.56
N ALA A 894 15.66 24.10 -21.88
CA ALA A 894 16.53 24.90 -21.01
C ALA A 894 18.00 24.69 -21.38
N ASN A 895 18.80 25.76 -21.44
CA ASN A 895 20.20 25.77 -21.92
C ASN A 895 20.42 25.10 -23.29
N ASN A 896 19.37 25.07 -24.14
CA ASN A 896 19.30 24.29 -25.37
C ASN A 896 19.49 22.76 -25.13
N ILE A 897 18.83 22.23 -24.11
CA ILE A 897 18.68 20.80 -23.77
C ILE A 897 17.19 20.57 -23.44
N VAL A 898 16.64 19.40 -23.79
CA VAL A 898 15.23 19.04 -23.51
C VAL A 898 15.09 18.45 -22.09
N VAL A 899 14.21 19.04 -21.27
CA VAL A 899 14.10 18.84 -19.81
C VAL A 899 12.65 18.58 -19.35
N HIS A 900 12.43 17.73 -18.34
CA HIS A 900 11.10 17.22 -17.94
C HIS A 900 10.46 18.00 -16.75
N ASN A 901 9.12 18.07 -16.71
CA ASN A 901 8.28 18.77 -15.71
C ASN A 901 7.90 17.88 -14.49
N SER A 902 7.26 18.47 -13.46
CA SER A 902 6.81 17.81 -12.22
C SER A 902 5.37 17.24 -12.24
N ILE A 903 5.13 16.19 -11.44
CA ILE A 903 3.94 15.31 -11.44
C ILE A 903 2.73 15.87 -10.63
N GLU A 904 2.97 16.76 -9.66
CA GLU A 904 2.05 17.15 -8.56
C GLU A 904 0.80 17.99 -8.95
N GLN A 905 0.48 18.07 -10.24
CA GLN A 905 -0.33 19.13 -10.84
C GLN A 905 -1.84 18.92 -10.66
N ASP A 906 -2.31 17.69 -10.91
CA ASP A 906 -3.74 17.38 -11.10
C ASP A 906 -4.57 17.28 -9.80
N ALA A 907 -3.91 17.21 -8.63
CA ALA A 907 -4.57 17.21 -7.32
C ALA A 907 -4.93 18.64 -6.85
N ASP A 908 -6.10 18.82 -6.26
CA ASP A 908 -6.61 20.11 -5.76
C ASP A 908 -6.18 20.36 -4.31
N LEU A 909 -6.06 19.29 -3.52
CA LEU A 909 -5.62 19.29 -2.13
C LEU A 909 -4.48 18.28 -1.94
N VAL A 910 -3.41 18.67 -1.25
CA VAL A 910 -2.31 17.79 -0.85
C VAL A 910 -2.07 17.96 0.63
N MET A 911 -2.26 16.88 1.39
CA MET A 911 -1.99 16.80 2.82
C MET A 911 -0.83 15.85 3.07
N MET A 912 0.06 16.21 4.00
CA MET A 912 1.21 15.39 4.38
C MET A 912 1.17 15.08 5.87
N ILE A 913 1.35 13.81 6.22
CA ILE A 913 1.36 13.35 7.60
C ILE A 913 2.78 13.44 8.14
N TYR A 914 2.95 14.21 9.21
CA TYR A 914 4.20 14.32 9.96
C TYR A 914 3.97 13.99 11.43
N ARG A 915 4.97 13.38 12.06
CA ARG A 915 4.96 13.05 13.49
C ARG A 915 6.32 13.39 14.05
N ASP A 916 6.39 14.44 14.85
CA ASP A 916 7.66 14.83 15.46
C ASP A 916 8.17 13.73 16.42
N ASP A 917 7.26 13.09 17.14
CA ASP A 917 7.55 11.98 18.07
C ASP A 917 8.07 10.69 17.42
N TYR A 918 8.02 10.61 16.08
CA TYR A 918 8.67 9.54 15.30
C TYR A 918 10.15 9.83 15.02
N TYR A 919 10.53 11.10 14.87
CA TYR A 919 11.89 11.52 14.56
C TYR A 919 12.67 11.99 15.81
N ASN A 920 11.97 12.57 16.79
CA ASN A 920 12.50 13.18 18.00
C ASN A 920 11.80 12.60 19.25
N PRO A 921 12.30 11.50 19.85
CA PRO A 921 11.59 10.80 20.95
C PRO A 921 11.36 11.63 22.21
N ASP A 922 12.22 12.62 22.47
CA ASP A 922 12.17 13.52 23.62
C ASP A 922 11.31 14.78 23.37
N THR A 923 10.56 14.83 22.26
CA THR A 923 9.71 15.98 21.93
C THR A 923 8.58 16.17 22.97
N PRO A 924 8.24 17.42 23.34
CA PRO A 924 7.05 17.70 24.14
C PRO A 924 5.74 17.35 23.40
N ASP A 925 5.76 17.28 22.06
CA ASP A 925 4.59 17.01 21.21
C ASP A 925 4.29 15.49 21.04
N ARG A 926 4.60 14.67 22.06
CA ARG A 926 4.46 13.21 21.98
C ARG A 926 3.01 12.76 21.80
N GLY A 927 2.75 11.89 20.82
CA GLY A 927 1.40 11.47 20.42
C GLY A 927 0.64 12.50 19.56
N ILE A 928 1.24 13.64 19.22
CA ILE A 928 0.67 14.61 18.28
C ILE A 928 1.12 14.25 16.86
N THR A 929 0.15 14.18 15.96
CA THR A 929 0.36 14.09 14.51
C THR A 929 0.03 15.43 13.87
N GLU A 930 0.94 15.91 13.04
CA GLU A 930 0.73 17.08 12.21
C GLU A 930 0.22 16.68 10.83
N ILE A 931 -0.88 17.28 10.40
CA ILE A 931 -1.39 17.23 9.03
C ILE A 931 -0.99 18.54 8.37
N ILE A 932 0.06 18.49 7.55
CA ILE A 932 0.61 19.63 6.81
C ILE A 932 -0.14 19.72 5.48
N MET A 933 -1.02 20.71 5.34
CA MET A 933 -1.69 21.02 4.08
C MET A 933 -0.73 21.78 3.17
N ALA A 934 -0.02 21.02 2.33
CA ALA A 934 1.09 21.49 1.51
C ALA A 934 0.66 22.17 0.20
N LYS A 935 -0.53 21.82 -0.33
CA LYS A 935 -1.18 22.48 -1.48
C LYS A 935 -2.68 22.50 -1.23
N HIS A 936 -3.31 23.64 -1.49
CA HIS A 936 -4.76 23.79 -1.47
C HIS A 936 -5.14 24.78 -2.58
N ARG A 937 -5.89 24.34 -3.60
CA ARG A 937 -6.19 25.15 -4.79
C ARG A 937 -7.14 26.31 -4.50
N ASN A 938 -8.08 26.13 -3.57
CA ASN A 938 -9.22 27.03 -3.32
C ASN A 938 -9.24 27.63 -1.89
N GLY A 939 -8.17 27.48 -1.10
CA GLY A 939 -8.15 27.91 0.30
C GLY A 939 -6.75 27.96 0.91
N PRO A 940 -6.64 28.22 2.23
CA PRO A 940 -5.37 28.41 2.90
C PRO A 940 -4.57 27.11 3.00
N THR A 941 -3.24 27.22 3.01
CA THR A 941 -2.30 26.16 3.44
C THR A 941 -1.92 26.35 4.92
N GLY A 942 -1.40 25.31 5.57
CA GLY A 942 -1.06 25.37 7.00
C GLY A 942 -0.82 24.00 7.62
N THR A 943 -0.73 23.95 8.94
CA THR A 943 -0.50 22.70 9.70
C THR A 943 -1.55 22.54 10.81
N ILE A 944 -2.21 21.39 10.83
CA ILE A 944 -3.22 21.01 11.83
C ILE A 944 -2.60 19.98 12.78
N LYS A 945 -2.92 20.03 14.07
CA LYS A 945 -2.46 19.05 15.08
C LYS A 945 -3.61 18.13 15.51
N LEU A 946 -3.44 16.83 15.30
CA LEU A 946 -4.34 15.77 15.75
C LEU A 946 -3.66 14.91 16.82
N LEU A 947 -4.44 14.27 17.69
CA LEU A 947 -3.93 13.25 18.61
C LEU A 947 -3.98 11.88 17.93
N PHE A 948 -2.87 11.13 17.99
CA PHE A 948 -2.83 9.73 17.57
C PHE A 948 -2.78 8.79 18.77
N ASP A 949 -3.77 7.89 18.86
CA ASP A 949 -3.87 6.84 19.85
C ASP A 949 -3.40 5.51 19.22
N PRO A 950 -2.16 5.04 19.52
CA PRO A 950 -1.57 3.89 18.87
C PRO A 950 -2.24 2.56 19.26
N GLN A 951 -2.91 2.48 20.42
CA GLN A 951 -3.50 1.24 20.95
C GLN A 951 -4.73 0.81 20.14
N PHE A 952 -5.53 1.79 19.71
CA PHE A 952 -6.72 1.58 18.88
C PHE A 952 -6.49 1.99 17.42
N THR A 953 -5.24 2.31 17.05
CA THR A 953 -4.85 2.81 15.72
C THR A 953 -5.73 3.99 15.26
N LYS A 954 -6.06 4.90 16.17
CA LYS A 954 -7.15 5.87 16.02
C LYS A 954 -6.65 7.32 16.15
N PHE A 955 -7.11 8.17 15.26
CA PHE A 955 -6.85 9.61 15.31
C PHE A 955 -8.04 10.34 15.96
N ARG A 956 -7.76 11.40 16.72
CA ARG A 956 -8.76 12.21 17.44
C ARG A 956 -8.42 13.70 17.33
N ASN A 957 -9.44 14.54 17.48
CA ASN A 957 -9.26 15.98 17.65
C ASN A 957 -8.41 16.27 18.89
N LEU A 958 -7.52 17.25 18.81
CA LEU A 958 -6.80 17.76 19.97
C LEU A 958 -7.80 18.52 20.86
N ALA A 959 -7.76 18.32 22.18
CA ALA A 959 -8.72 18.95 23.08
C ALA A 959 -8.51 20.48 23.09
N ASN A 960 -9.60 21.22 22.85
CA ASN A 960 -9.56 22.68 22.78
C ASN A 960 -9.29 23.25 24.19
N PRO A 961 -8.28 24.12 24.40
CA PRO A 961 -8.02 24.76 25.71
C PRO A 961 -9.18 25.62 26.25
N ARG A 962 -10.27 25.78 25.49
CA ARG A 962 -11.48 26.53 25.85
C ARG A 962 -12.71 25.66 26.16
N SER A 963 -12.61 24.33 26.12
CA SER A 963 -13.69 23.43 26.54
C SER A 963 -13.38 22.78 27.89
N SER A 964 -13.56 23.57 28.95
CA SER A 964 -13.63 23.14 30.36
C SER A 964 -15.09 23.00 30.81
#